data_AF-A0A0S4VS57-F1
#
_entry.id   AF-A0A0S4VS57-F1
#
_cell.length_a   1.000
_cell.length_b   1.000
_cell.length_c   1.000
_cell.angle_alpha   90.00
_cell.angle_beta   90.00
_cell.angle_gamma   90.00
#
_symmetry.space_group_name_H-M   'P 1'
#
loop_
_entity.id
_entity.type
_entity.pdbx_description
1 polymer ?
#
loop_
_entity_poly.entity_id
_entity_poly.type
_entity_poly.pdbx_seq_one_letter_code
_entity_poly.pdbx_strand_id
1 'polypeptide(L)'
;MASVDAGTLGIQAGRDVNLTAAAITTSGSAGIAANRDVNLSAVRQSSEEHVVWGDKNRSDRSAYADVGTQIQTGGNLAIGAGQDVSATAAYANATGSIQVAAGRDVNLNAGQSHQDVRDEHFQTEKGFLSSKTTHTIDSVGQTNAVGTTLSGDKVTVAAGRDLNVRGSNVAATQDVSLQAKNDVNIESTTSSTSEAHYRKETQSGLMGSGGIGFTIGNRMQSEDDRTTHTLAAASTVGSTGGNVSITAGNQYRQVGSNVIATQGDVDILAKKVDIQEAREQGRSSQESKFEQSGLTVAVTAPVIAAMQTASQMGSAASETSDTRLKMLAGGATALAGKNAADAIAADPKSGGGASISITVGGSKSESKQTQDADTAAGSTVRAGGDVRIRATGDGQNSTLTVQGSDVQAGKNALLKADGDINLLAAKNTADMERSSSSMSGGVGVAVSVSSNGASFGVTANASASRGTGNGHDVTWTNTHVNARNQLTLESGGDTNLKGAVASGRQVVADVGGNLNATSLQDTSTFHSKDQSISGSVTVGYGFSGSASVSQQKIDSDYASVTEQSGIKAGDGGFQINVRGNTGLKGAVITSTDKAVQNGANSLTTATLTTSDIQNHADYNASSIGIGGGYSSGGSGVGKNQKGEATTGGDKVPGSTLPSAGGFSATPPVVMGASGSGSSTTVSGVSGGAIHITNGAKQQALTGKDADQTVAGLNRNVSSEVDTTGALKPIFNEKEIRTGFEITGTFISQAGTFLNNRAQESTAAQKALDAEKAKPADQQDAAKIAQLTQTLQDNATWGMGGTGRMLLTALTAGAGANLTGGMGQLAQNATVAYLQALGANQVKQIADGLGSEDARAALHAIVGCAGAAAGSQSCGAGAMGAATSSVIGSLLSPTNGMTPDQRQARENLVTSLVAGIAGATGVNAATATSAGQIEVENNQVWGPAPRPSPPPPSPGQPRKPFETPGFKGDTAKKGDGVISDPVQQLDPTANVHANPINEQSGPKILVSPIDIVKSAIEHIIASVKGGNNASDSAGYPPPNMSPDGAGRQGAFNEAKRQNGIPVSQQPSNVYPNTDRRGNPQPGYIYEFTVPAPGGGEQKVRIRDDAAGHFFGDGDAQNRGPHFNDPKDNHYDY
;
A
#
# COMPACT_ATOMS: atom_id res chain seq x y z
N MET A 1 -28.66 -36.29 -22.97
CA MET A 1 -29.00 -36.59 -21.56
C MET A 1 -30.16 -37.56 -21.55
N ALA A 2 -30.13 -38.60 -20.72
CA ALA A 2 -31.28 -39.48 -20.52
C ALA A 2 -32.20 -38.83 -19.47
N SER A 3 -33.51 -38.77 -19.73
CA SER A 3 -34.50 -38.23 -18.80
C SER A 3 -35.51 -39.29 -18.37
N VAL A 4 -35.92 -39.25 -17.11
CA VAL A 4 -36.98 -40.09 -16.53
C VAL A 4 -37.92 -39.19 -15.74
N ASP A 5 -39.21 -39.21 -16.11
CA ASP A 5 -40.29 -38.58 -15.37
C ASP A 5 -41.25 -39.68 -14.88
N ALA A 6 -41.52 -39.72 -13.57
CA ALA A 6 -42.35 -40.76 -12.97
C ALA A 6 -43.15 -40.27 -11.75
N GLY A 7 -44.23 -40.99 -11.42
CA GLY A 7 -44.89 -40.86 -10.12
C GLY A 7 -43.95 -41.25 -8.98
N THR A 8 -43.52 -42.50 -8.99
CA THR A 8 -42.49 -43.06 -8.11
C THR A 8 -41.49 -43.86 -8.94
N LEU A 9 -40.23 -43.92 -8.54
CA LEU A 9 -39.18 -44.60 -9.29
C LEU A 9 -38.41 -45.60 -8.43
N GLY A 10 -38.13 -46.79 -8.97
CA GLY A 10 -37.23 -47.78 -8.38
C GLY A 10 -36.22 -48.28 -9.41
N ILE A 11 -34.93 -48.11 -9.13
CA ILE A 11 -33.81 -48.63 -9.93
C ILE A 11 -33.08 -49.66 -9.09
N GLN A 12 -32.97 -50.89 -9.58
CA GLN A 12 -32.23 -51.96 -8.91
C GLN A 12 -31.31 -52.67 -9.91
N ALA A 13 -30.03 -52.81 -9.58
CA ALA A 13 -29.07 -53.54 -10.38
C ALA A 13 -28.39 -54.67 -9.59
N GLY A 14 -28.22 -55.83 -10.25
CA GLY A 14 -27.53 -56.99 -9.67
C GLY A 14 -26.02 -56.78 -9.47
N ARG A 15 -25.45 -55.70 -10.03
CA ARG A 15 -24.05 -55.32 -9.86
C ARG A 15 -23.91 -53.81 -9.66
N ASP A 16 -23.98 -53.00 -10.72
CA ASP A 16 -23.73 -51.55 -10.64
C ASP A 16 -24.89 -50.75 -11.24
N VAL A 17 -25.19 -49.58 -10.67
CA VAL A 17 -26.02 -48.53 -11.30
C VAL A 17 -25.10 -47.38 -11.73
N ASN A 18 -25.12 -47.04 -13.02
CA ASN A 18 -24.35 -45.91 -13.55
C ASN A 18 -25.31 -44.88 -14.15
N LEU A 19 -25.40 -43.71 -13.52
CA LEU A 19 -26.16 -42.55 -13.99
C LEU A 19 -25.17 -41.47 -14.39
N THR A 20 -25.06 -41.22 -15.69
CA THR A 20 -24.08 -40.29 -16.26
C THR A 20 -24.82 -39.11 -16.90
N ALA A 21 -24.76 -37.94 -16.27
CA ALA A 21 -25.52 -36.75 -16.67
C ALA A 21 -27.02 -37.05 -16.93
N ALA A 22 -27.62 -37.90 -16.09
CA ALA A 22 -29.03 -38.27 -16.19
C ALA A 22 -29.92 -37.23 -15.50
N ALA A 23 -31.15 -37.04 -15.99
CA ALA A 23 -32.16 -36.19 -15.35
C ALA A 23 -33.32 -37.07 -14.85
N ILE A 24 -33.49 -37.16 -13.54
CA ILE A 24 -34.55 -37.94 -12.90
C ILE A 24 -35.47 -36.99 -12.14
N THR A 25 -36.74 -36.93 -12.54
CA THR A 25 -37.77 -36.14 -11.86
C THR A 25 -38.90 -37.06 -11.42
N THR A 26 -39.29 -36.98 -10.15
CA THR A 26 -40.41 -37.77 -9.61
C THR A 26 -41.32 -36.92 -8.74
N SER A 27 -42.63 -37.14 -8.83
CA SER A 27 -43.61 -36.44 -7.97
C SER A 27 -43.76 -37.08 -6.57
N GLY A 28 -43.37 -38.34 -6.42
CA GLY A 28 -43.29 -39.09 -5.16
C GLY A 28 -41.85 -39.49 -4.84
N SER A 29 -41.66 -40.65 -4.20
CA SER A 29 -40.35 -41.13 -3.78
C SER A 29 -39.57 -41.84 -4.91
N ALA A 30 -38.24 -41.81 -4.81
CA ALA A 30 -37.32 -42.55 -5.68
C ALA A 30 -36.34 -43.42 -4.87
N GLY A 31 -36.06 -44.63 -5.35
CA GLY A 31 -35.07 -45.54 -4.79
C GLY A 31 -34.07 -46.02 -5.85
N ILE A 32 -32.78 -46.00 -5.52
CA ILE A 32 -31.68 -46.43 -6.39
C ILE A 32 -30.82 -47.41 -5.59
N ALA A 33 -30.70 -48.66 -6.05
CA ALA A 33 -29.98 -49.70 -5.34
C ALA A 33 -29.09 -50.54 -6.27
N ALA A 34 -27.87 -50.84 -5.82
CA ALA A 34 -26.94 -51.75 -6.50
C ALA A 34 -26.29 -52.72 -5.51
N ASN A 35 -26.08 -53.97 -5.92
CA ASN A 35 -25.35 -54.94 -5.09
C ASN A 35 -23.86 -54.59 -4.91
N ARG A 36 -23.32 -53.72 -5.77
CA ARG A 36 -21.92 -53.28 -5.72
C ARG A 36 -21.85 -51.75 -5.70
N ASP A 37 -21.92 -51.07 -6.84
CA ASP A 37 -21.64 -49.62 -6.90
C ASP A 37 -22.82 -48.81 -7.44
N VAL A 38 -23.05 -47.61 -6.89
CA VAL A 38 -23.91 -46.58 -7.49
C VAL A 38 -23.06 -45.35 -7.87
N ASN A 39 -23.00 -45.04 -9.16
CA ASN A 39 -22.21 -43.94 -9.71
C ASN A 39 -23.12 -42.86 -10.30
N LEU A 40 -23.06 -41.64 -9.75
CA LEU A 40 -23.67 -40.42 -10.27
C LEU A 40 -22.58 -39.57 -10.93
N SER A 41 -22.24 -39.92 -12.17
CA SER A 41 -21.10 -39.34 -12.88
C SER A 41 -21.48 -38.11 -13.69
N ALA A 42 -20.50 -37.24 -13.92
CA ALA A 42 -20.60 -36.10 -14.81
C ALA A 42 -20.13 -36.40 -16.24
N VAL A 43 -20.63 -35.63 -17.20
CA VAL A 43 -20.12 -35.56 -18.56
C VAL A 43 -19.51 -34.19 -18.76
N ARG A 44 -18.27 -34.15 -19.25
CA ARG A 44 -17.63 -32.91 -19.68
C ARG A 44 -18.22 -32.46 -21.00
N GLN A 45 -18.87 -31.30 -21.00
CA GLN A 45 -19.30 -30.62 -22.22
C GLN A 45 -18.27 -29.55 -22.54
N SER A 46 -17.64 -29.64 -23.71
CA SER A 46 -16.66 -28.66 -24.17
C SER A 46 -17.18 -27.87 -25.38
N SER A 47 -16.73 -26.64 -25.50
CA SER A 47 -16.88 -25.80 -26.68
C SER A 47 -15.54 -25.15 -26.98
N GLU A 48 -15.16 -25.15 -28.25
CA GLU A 48 -13.95 -24.50 -28.73
C GLU A 48 -14.34 -23.61 -29.91
N GLU A 49 -13.83 -22.39 -29.92
CA GLU A 49 -13.95 -21.43 -31.00
C GLU A 49 -12.55 -20.93 -31.34
N HIS A 50 -12.20 -21.03 -32.63
CA HIS A 50 -10.94 -20.52 -33.16
C HIS A 50 -11.26 -19.53 -34.27
N VAL A 51 -10.88 -18.28 -34.07
CA VAL A 51 -11.01 -17.24 -35.10
C VAL A 51 -9.63 -16.76 -35.48
N VAL A 52 -9.31 -16.79 -36.78
CA VAL A 52 -8.01 -16.39 -37.32
C VAL A 52 -8.22 -15.31 -38.36
N TRP A 53 -7.57 -14.15 -38.20
CA TRP A 53 -7.59 -13.03 -39.14
C TRP A 53 -6.16 -12.73 -39.63
N GLY A 54 -5.66 -13.57 -40.53
CA GLY A 54 -4.29 -13.49 -41.06
C GLY A 54 -3.27 -14.21 -40.17
N ASP A 55 -1.99 -14.11 -40.54
CA ASP A 55 -0.94 -14.99 -40.00
C ASP A 55 -0.59 -14.74 -38.52
N LYS A 56 -1.02 -13.61 -37.95
CA LYS A 56 -0.62 -13.15 -36.59
C LYS A 56 -1.76 -12.50 -35.78
N ASN A 57 -3.01 -12.68 -36.21
CA ASN A 57 -4.16 -12.27 -35.39
C ASN A 57 -5.08 -13.46 -35.21
N ARG A 58 -5.37 -13.81 -33.96
CA ARG A 58 -6.28 -14.89 -33.62
C ARG A 58 -6.95 -14.66 -32.28
N SER A 59 -8.15 -15.21 -32.15
CA SER A 59 -8.88 -15.34 -30.90
C SER A 59 -9.17 -16.82 -30.72
N ASP A 60 -8.58 -17.40 -29.68
CA ASP A 60 -8.81 -18.78 -29.28
C ASP A 60 -9.66 -18.74 -28.00
N ARG A 61 -10.82 -19.40 -28.03
CA ARG A 61 -11.70 -19.52 -26.85
C ARG A 61 -12.02 -20.97 -26.64
N SER A 62 -11.78 -21.46 -25.43
CA SER A 62 -12.21 -22.79 -25.02
C SER A 62 -12.96 -22.71 -23.71
N ALA A 63 -14.00 -23.52 -23.58
CA ALA A 63 -14.71 -23.67 -22.34
C ALA A 63 -15.10 -25.13 -22.16
N TYR A 64 -15.09 -25.60 -20.93
CA TYR A 64 -15.72 -26.86 -20.60
C TYR A 64 -16.44 -26.79 -19.26
N ALA A 65 -17.47 -27.61 -19.09
CA ALA A 65 -18.16 -27.77 -17.82
C ALA A 65 -18.53 -29.24 -17.60
N ASP A 66 -18.25 -29.73 -16.40
CA ASP A 66 -18.69 -31.05 -15.95
C ASP A 66 -20.16 -30.97 -15.52
N VAL A 67 -21.04 -31.61 -16.26
CA VAL A 67 -22.49 -31.66 -15.99
C VAL A 67 -22.83 -33.01 -15.36
N GLY A 68 -23.15 -33.01 -14.07
CA GLY A 68 -23.51 -34.21 -13.31
C GLY A 68 -24.95 -34.67 -13.45
N THR A 69 -25.25 -35.82 -12.84
CA THR A 69 -26.61 -36.36 -12.74
C THR A 69 -27.49 -35.48 -11.84
N GLN A 70 -28.70 -35.18 -12.30
CA GLN A 70 -29.70 -34.38 -11.62
C GLN A 70 -30.88 -35.27 -11.18
N ILE A 71 -31.23 -35.25 -9.90
CA ILE A 71 -32.32 -36.02 -9.29
C ILE A 71 -33.20 -35.08 -8.49
N GLN A 72 -34.48 -35.03 -8.79
CA GLN A 72 -35.49 -34.21 -8.12
C GLN A 72 -36.66 -35.10 -7.71
N THR A 73 -37.02 -35.08 -6.42
CA THR A 73 -38.08 -35.94 -5.88
C THR A 73 -39.08 -35.15 -5.02
N GLY A 74 -40.37 -35.36 -5.28
CA GLY A 74 -41.49 -34.84 -4.48
C GLY A 74 -41.77 -35.64 -3.20
N GLY A 75 -41.01 -36.71 -2.96
CA GLY A 75 -41.02 -37.51 -1.73
C GLY A 75 -39.61 -37.76 -1.19
N ASN A 76 -39.33 -38.99 -0.77
CA ASN A 76 -38.01 -39.39 -0.26
C ASN A 76 -37.11 -39.90 -1.40
N LEU A 77 -35.79 -39.73 -1.24
CA LEU A 77 -34.77 -40.31 -2.11
C LEU A 77 -33.89 -41.27 -1.31
N ALA A 78 -33.80 -42.53 -1.74
CA ALA A 78 -32.89 -43.52 -1.17
C ALA A 78 -31.87 -43.98 -2.21
N ILE A 79 -30.58 -43.96 -1.85
CA ILE A 79 -29.45 -44.42 -2.68
C ILE A 79 -28.66 -45.44 -1.88
N GLY A 80 -28.56 -46.67 -2.37
CA GLY A 80 -27.93 -47.79 -1.67
C GLY A 80 -26.95 -48.57 -2.54
N ALA A 81 -25.76 -48.86 -2.00
CA ALA A 81 -24.74 -49.66 -2.66
C ALA A 81 -24.13 -50.70 -1.71
N GLY A 82 -23.86 -51.92 -2.20
CA GLY A 82 -23.17 -52.94 -1.42
C GLY A 82 -21.69 -52.64 -1.17
N GLN A 83 -21.06 -51.81 -2.01
CA GLN A 83 -19.71 -51.27 -1.85
C GLN A 83 -19.76 -49.76 -1.80
N ASP A 84 -19.78 -49.05 -2.94
CA ASP A 84 -19.55 -47.61 -2.95
C ASP A 84 -20.69 -46.80 -3.58
N VAL A 85 -20.91 -45.60 -3.05
CA VAL A 85 -21.69 -44.53 -3.73
C VAL A 85 -20.73 -43.41 -4.09
N SER A 86 -20.64 -43.08 -5.39
CA SER A 86 -19.78 -41.99 -5.87
C SER A 86 -20.58 -40.99 -6.69
N ALA A 87 -20.40 -39.70 -6.40
CA ALA A 87 -21.06 -38.60 -7.09
C ALA A 87 -20.06 -37.50 -7.47
N THR A 88 -20.16 -37.00 -8.70
CA THR A 88 -19.32 -35.90 -9.20
C THR A 88 -20.19 -34.88 -9.90
N ALA A 89 -20.12 -33.61 -9.46
CA ALA A 89 -20.96 -32.50 -9.93
C ALA A 89 -22.47 -32.83 -9.96
N ALA A 90 -22.91 -33.80 -9.13
CA ALA A 90 -24.27 -34.30 -9.14
C ALA A 90 -25.17 -33.40 -8.29
N TYR A 91 -26.45 -33.29 -8.65
CA TYR A 91 -27.44 -32.52 -7.91
C TYR A 91 -28.62 -33.41 -7.52
N ALA A 92 -28.79 -33.67 -6.24
CA ALA A 92 -29.92 -34.45 -5.72
C ALA A 92 -30.74 -33.59 -4.74
N ASN A 93 -32.01 -33.35 -5.09
CA ASN A 93 -32.97 -32.62 -4.28
C ASN A 93 -34.19 -33.49 -3.95
N ALA A 94 -34.59 -33.51 -2.69
CA ALA A 94 -35.80 -34.18 -2.23
C ALA A 94 -36.61 -33.25 -1.34
N THR A 95 -37.92 -33.17 -1.55
CA THR A 95 -38.80 -32.46 -0.60
C THR A 95 -38.94 -33.22 0.72
N GLY A 96 -38.78 -34.55 0.70
CA GLY A 96 -38.65 -35.41 1.87
C GLY A 96 -37.20 -35.68 2.23
N SER A 97 -36.92 -36.85 2.82
CA SER A 97 -35.58 -37.22 3.26
C SER A 97 -34.70 -37.79 2.13
N ILE A 98 -33.41 -37.47 2.14
CA ILE A 98 -32.37 -38.16 1.37
C ILE A 98 -31.63 -39.14 2.29
N GLN A 99 -31.53 -40.40 1.87
CA GLN A 99 -30.72 -41.42 2.52
C GLN A 99 -29.70 -41.99 1.52
N VAL A 100 -28.43 -41.93 1.87
CA VAL A 100 -27.33 -42.52 1.11
C VAL A 100 -26.63 -43.55 1.99
N ALA A 101 -26.52 -44.80 1.52
CA ALA A 101 -25.87 -45.88 2.26
C ALA A 101 -24.93 -46.68 1.36
N ALA A 102 -23.71 -46.89 1.82
CA ALA A 102 -22.69 -47.67 1.14
C ALA A 102 -22.05 -48.69 2.09
N GLY A 103 -21.87 -49.94 1.65
CA GLY A 103 -21.19 -50.98 2.44
C GLY A 103 -19.70 -50.70 2.69
N ARG A 104 -19.09 -49.81 1.90
CA ARG A 104 -17.71 -49.34 1.99
C ARG A 104 -17.68 -47.81 1.98
N ASP A 105 -17.56 -47.13 0.84
CA ASP A 105 -17.31 -45.67 0.83
C ASP A 105 -18.45 -44.85 0.22
N VAL A 106 -18.60 -43.61 0.71
CA VAL A 106 -19.39 -42.57 0.04
C VAL A 106 -18.46 -41.43 -0.38
N ASN A 107 -18.45 -41.10 -1.67
CA ASN A 107 -17.60 -40.05 -2.24
C ASN A 107 -18.46 -38.98 -2.94
N LEU A 108 -18.48 -37.76 -2.40
CA LEU A 108 -19.14 -36.59 -2.98
C LEU A 108 -18.06 -35.62 -3.45
N ASN A 109 -17.84 -35.56 -4.76
CA ASN A 109 -16.76 -34.79 -5.36
C ASN A 109 -17.29 -33.61 -6.18
N ALA A 110 -16.51 -32.54 -6.20
CA ALA A 110 -16.67 -31.48 -7.18
C ALA A 110 -16.17 -31.94 -8.56
N GLY A 111 -16.89 -31.60 -9.61
CA GLY A 111 -16.35 -31.50 -10.97
C GLY A 111 -15.72 -30.12 -11.20
N GLN A 112 -15.52 -29.76 -12.46
CA GLN A 112 -14.91 -28.50 -12.84
C GLN A 112 -15.68 -27.80 -13.96
N SER A 113 -15.66 -26.48 -13.95
CA SER A 113 -15.95 -25.64 -15.12
C SER A 113 -14.72 -24.79 -15.42
N HIS A 114 -14.35 -24.70 -16.68
CA HIS A 114 -13.18 -23.96 -17.14
C HIS A 114 -13.55 -23.07 -18.31
N GLN A 115 -12.93 -21.90 -18.35
CA GLN A 115 -12.98 -20.95 -19.45
C GLN A 115 -11.57 -20.46 -19.71
N ASP A 116 -11.16 -20.48 -20.96
CA ASP A 116 -9.88 -19.97 -21.43
C ASP A 116 -10.12 -19.10 -22.65
N VAL A 117 -9.56 -17.89 -22.61
CA VAL A 117 -9.60 -16.94 -23.71
C VAL A 117 -8.17 -16.51 -23.95
N ARG A 118 -7.72 -16.60 -25.20
CA ARG A 118 -6.43 -16.10 -25.65
C ARG A 118 -6.60 -15.29 -26.92
N ASP A 119 -6.36 -14.00 -26.80
CA ASP A 119 -6.42 -13.05 -27.90
C ASP A 119 -5.02 -12.59 -28.26
N GLU A 120 -4.61 -12.83 -29.51
CA GLU A 120 -3.32 -12.42 -30.05
C GLU A 120 -3.56 -11.44 -31.19
N HIS A 121 -3.03 -10.24 -31.06
CA HIS A 121 -3.16 -9.17 -32.06
C HIS A 121 -1.78 -8.67 -32.50
N PHE A 122 -1.60 -8.54 -33.81
CA PHE A 122 -0.41 -8.01 -34.43
C PHE A 122 -0.80 -6.96 -35.47
N GLN A 123 -0.41 -5.72 -35.21
CA GLN A 123 -0.68 -4.59 -36.09
C GLN A 123 0.62 -3.92 -36.53
N THR A 124 0.67 -3.51 -37.79
CA THR A 124 1.78 -2.71 -38.33
C THR A 124 1.22 -1.45 -38.96
N GLU A 125 1.54 -0.31 -38.36
CA GLU A 125 1.22 1.01 -38.88
C GLU A 125 2.43 1.56 -39.64
N LYS A 126 2.20 2.03 -40.87
CA LYS A 126 3.24 2.65 -41.70
C LYS A 126 2.90 4.12 -41.95
N GLY A 127 3.80 5.01 -41.56
CA GLY A 127 3.78 6.42 -41.91
C GLY A 127 4.74 6.74 -43.05
N PHE A 128 4.78 8.02 -43.45
CA PHE A 128 5.62 8.51 -44.55
C PHE A 128 7.13 8.21 -44.36
N LEU A 129 7.61 8.09 -43.12
CA LEU A 129 9.02 7.78 -42.78
C LEU A 129 9.17 6.91 -41.50
N SER A 130 8.08 6.28 -41.04
CA SER A 130 8.05 5.56 -39.76
C SER A 130 7.26 4.26 -39.88
N SER A 131 7.61 3.28 -39.05
CA SER A 131 6.88 2.03 -38.91
C SER A 131 6.70 1.72 -37.42
N LYS A 132 5.47 1.44 -37.00
CA LYS A 132 5.16 0.95 -35.65
C LYS A 132 4.57 -0.45 -35.77
N THR A 133 5.15 -1.40 -35.05
CA THR A 133 4.61 -2.75 -34.90
C THR A 133 4.15 -2.90 -33.45
N THR A 134 2.90 -3.28 -33.24
CA THR A 134 2.36 -3.61 -31.92
C THR A 134 1.94 -5.08 -31.92
N HIS A 135 2.48 -5.86 -31.00
CA HIS A 135 2.12 -7.26 -30.76
C HIS A 135 1.58 -7.38 -29.34
N THR A 136 0.32 -7.76 -29.20
CA THR A 136 -0.30 -8.05 -27.91
C THR A 136 -0.75 -9.51 -27.84
N ILE A 137 -0.62 -10.10 -26.66
CA ILE A 137 -1.19 -11.39 -26.31
C ILE A 137 -1.84 -11.22 -24.94
N ASP A 138 -3.15 -11.35 -24.90
CA ASP A 138 -3.93 -11.31 -23.68
C ASP A 138 -4.52 -12.71 -23.47
N SER A 139 -4.31 -13.30 -22.30
CA SER A 139 -4.89 -14.60 -21.96
C SER A 139 -5.46 -14.63 -20.56
N VAL A 140 -6.66 -15.17 -20.44
CA VAL A 140 -7.37 -15.37 -19.17
C VAL A 140 -7.86 -16.80 -19.14
N GLY A 141 -7.43 -17.55 -18.12
CA GLY A 141 -7.88 -18.89 -17.82
C GLY A 141 -8.50 -18.95 -16.42
N GLN A 142 -9.72 -19.45 -16.32
CA GLN A 142 -10.43 -19.61 -15.05
C GLN A 142 -10.95 -21.04 -14.92
N THR A 143 -10.67 -21.69 -13.79
CA THR A 143 -11.22 -23.00 -13.43
C THR A 143 -11.95 -22.87 -12.11
N ASN A 144 -13.25 -23.13 -12.10
CA ASN A 144 -14.08 -23.15 -10.92
C ASN A 144 -14.49 -24.59 -10.56
N ALA A 145 -14.58 -24.86 -9.27
CA ALA A 145 -15.11 -26.12 -8.76
C ALA A 145 -16.64 -26.17 -8.87
N VAL A 146 -17.19 -27.30 -9.33
CA VAL A 146 -18.64 -27.55 -9.46
C VAL A 146 -19.04 -28.68 -8.51
N GLY A 147 -19.47 -28.32 -7.30
CA GLY A 147 -19.75 -29.26 -6.22
C GLY A 147 -20.90 -30.23 -6.47
N THR A 148 -20.81 -31.43 -5.90
CA THR A 148 -21.98 -32.29 -5.71
C THR A 148 -22.88 -31.69 -4.63
N THR A 149 -24.20 -31.67 -4.83
CA THR A 149 -25.15 -31.13 -3.86
C THR A 149 -26.21 -32.16 -3.50
N LEU A 150 -26.34 -32.49 -2.21
CA LEU A 150 -27.44 -33.25 -1.63
C LEU A 150 -28.31 -32.32 -0.79
N SER A 151 -29.60 -32.19 -1.10
CA SER A 151 -30.50 -31.29 -0.39
C SER A 151 -31.87 -31.93 -0.13
N GLY A 152 -32.31 -31.99 1.12
CA GLY A 152 -33.68 -32.39 1.43
C GLY A 152 -34.18 -32.02 2.81
N ASP A 153 -35.32 -32.57 3.24
CA ASP A 153 -35.86 -32.27 4.57
C ASP A 153 -34.96 -32.81 5.69
N LYS A 154 -34.49 -34.04 5.52
CA LYS A 154 -33.41 -34.65 6.29
C LYS A 154 -32.41 -35.25 5.34
N VAL A 155 -31.13 -35.20 5.68
CA VAL A 155 -30.09 -35.87 4.88
C VAL A 155 -29.29 -36.80 5.78
N THR A 156 -29.29 -38.10 5.47
CA THR A 156 -28.49 -39.11 6.17
C THR A 156 -27.55 -39.78 5.19
N VAL A 157 -26.26 -39.79 5.52
CA VAL A 157 -25.22 -40.45 4.72
C VAL A 157 -24.46 -41.41 5.63
N ALA A 158 -24.45 -42.69 5.27
CA ALA A 158 -23.81 -43.75 6.03
C ALA A 158 -22.82 -44.54 5.15
N ALA A 159 -21.55 -44.57 5.58
CA ALA A 159 -20.49 -45.34 4.93
C ALA A 159 -20.00 -46.47 5.86
N GLY A 160 -19.85 -47.67 5.30
CA GLY A 160 -19.28 -48.82 6.02
C GLY A 160 -17.77 -48.70 6.29
N ARG A 161 -17.09 -47.75 5.65
CA ARG A 161 -15.69 -47.40 5.84
C ARG A 161 -15.49 -45.89 5.87
N ASP A 162 -15.37 -45.21 4.72
CA ASP A 162 -15.02 -43.78 4.66
C ASP A 162 -16.10 -42.92 3.98
N LEU A 163 -16.27 -41.69 4.46
CA LEU A 163 -17.16 -40.68 3.87
C LEU A 163 -16.34 -39.44 3.48
N ASN A 164 -16.34 -39.10 2.19
CA ASN A 164 -15.59 -37.97 1.65
C ASN A 164 -16.54 -36.94 1.02
N VAL A 165 -16.48 -35.69 1.49
CA VAL A 165 -17.16 -34.52 0.90
C VAL A 165 -16.09 -33.53 0.46
N ARG A 166 -15.93 -33.32 -0.84
CA ARG A 166 -14.87 -32.48 -1.42
C ARG A 166 -15.45 -31.41 -2.35
N GLY A 167 -15.23 -30.13 -2.01
CA GLY A 167 -15.84 -28.98 -2.68
C GLY A 167 -17.34 -29.12 -2.91
N SER A 168 -18.05 -29.78 -1.99
CA SER A 168 -19.42 -30.27 -2.19
C SER A 168 -20.34 -29.88 -1.04
N ASN A 169 -21.64 -29.95 -1.28
CA ASN A 169 -22.68 -29.46 -0.38
C ASN A 169 -23.60 -30.60 0.09
N VAL A 170 -23.82 -30.69 1.41
CA VAL A 170 -24.82 -31.58 2.02
C VAL A 170 -25.69 -30.75 2.95
N ALA A 171 -26.92 -30.47 2.55
CA ALA A 171 -27.79 -29.51 3.23
C ALA A 171 -29.16 -30.10 3.57
N ALA A 172 -29.69 -29.79 4.75
CA ALA A 172 -31.06 -30.14 5.11
C ALA A 172 -31.84 -28.99 5.76
N THR A 173 -33.17 -29.01 5.70
CA THR A 173 -34.00 -28.11 6.51
C THR A 173 -34.06 -28.56 7.96
N GLN A 174 -34.16 -29.86 8.21
CA GLN A 174 -34.06 -30.50 9.53
C GLN A 174 -32.68 -31.16 9.65
N ASP A 175 -32.59 -32.39 10.14
CA ASP A 175 -31.30 -32.97 10.53
C ASP A 175 -30.41 -33.38 9.34
N VAL A 176 -29.12 -33.10 9.47
CA VAL A 176 -28.04 -33.74 8.69
C VAL A 176 -27.29 -34.73 9.58
N SER A 177 -27.17 -35.98 9.13
CA SER A 177 -26.38 -37.02 9.81
C SER A 177 -25.36 -37.64 8.87
N LEU A 178 -24.07 -37.52 9.19
CA LEU A 178 -22.97 -38.14 8.47
C LEU A 178 -22.29 -39.18 9.36
N GLN A 179 -22.19 -40.42 8.89
CA GLN A 179 -21.66 -41.53 9.66
C GLN A 179 -20.70 -42.38 8.83
N ALA A 180 -19.51 -42.64 9.36
CA ALA A 180 -18.54 -43.55 8.77
C ALA A 180 -17.93 -44.43 9.86
N LYS A 181 -17.73 -45.72 9.58
CA LYS A 181 -17.08 -46.63 10.55
C LYS A 181 -15.58 -46.39 10.70
N ASN A 182 -14.96 -45.72 9.74
CA ASN A 182 -13.57 -45.29 9.79
C ASN A 182 -13.51 -43.76 9.76
N ASP A 183 -13.33 -43.13 8.60
CA ASP A 183 -13.05 -41.69 8.53
C ASP A 183 -14.19 -40.87 7.88
N VAL A 184 -14.38 -39.63 8.36
CA VAL A 184 -15.22 -38.61 7.72
C VAL A 184 -14.35 -37.41 7.35
N ASN A 185 -14.25 -37.12 6.06
CA ASN A 185 -13.45 -36.02 5.51
C ASN A 185 -14.37 -34.99 4.83
N ILE A 186 -14.33 -33.73 5.29
CA ILE A 186 -15.04 -32.58 4.71
C ILE A 186 -13.99 -31.55 4.29
N GLU A 187 -13.62 -31.57 3.03
CA GLU A 187 -12.46 -30.83 2.51
C GLU A 187 -12.89 -29.85 1.40
N SER A 188 -12.20 -28.72 1.32
CA SER A 188 -12.28 -27.87 0.15
C SER A 188 -11.62 -28.53 -1.05
N THR A 189 -11.94 -28.03 -2.23
CA THR A 189 -11.16 -28.26 -3.45
C THR A 189 -10.57 -26.93 -3.91
N THR A 190 -9.95 -26.87 -5.08
CA THR A 190 -9.28 -25.66 -5.58
C THR A 190 -10.02 -25.07 -6.78
N SER A 191 -10.21 -23.76 -6.77
CA SER A 191 -10.49 -22.96 -7.99
C SER A 191 -9.25 -22.15 -8.34
N SER A 192 -9.03 -21.87 -9.62
CA SER A 192 -7.83 -21.17 -10.08
C SER A 192 -8.14 -20.13 -11.14
N THR A 193 -7.45 -19.00 -11.10
CA THR A 193 -7.46 -17.97 -12.14
C THR A 193 -6.02 -17.71 -12.58
N SER A 194 -5.80 -17.61 -13.88
CA SER A 194 -4.51 -17.23 -14.48
C SER A 194 -4.76 -16.16 -15.51
N GLU A 195 -4.05 -15.06 -15.41
CA GLU A 195 -4.11 -13.93 -16.31
C GLU A 195 -2.69 -13.63 -16.80
N ALA A 196 -2.55 -13.40 -18.10
CA ALA A 196 -1.30 -12.93 -18.67
C ALA A 196 -1.57 -11.86 -19.73
N HIS A 197 -0.83 -10.76 -19.62
CA HIS A 197 -0.89 -9.63 -20.53
C HIS A 197 0.52 -9.39 -21.06
N TYR A 198 0.69 -9.57 -22.35
CA TYR A 198 1.94 -9.29 -23.05
C TYR A 198 1.69 -8.20 -24.07
N ARG A 199 2.49 -7.14 -24.03
CA ARG A 199 2.48 -6.07 -25.03
C ARG A 199 3.90 -5.75 -25.45
N LYS A 200 4.17 -5.81 -26.75
CA LYS A 200 5.44 -5.38 -27.34
C LYS A 200 5.20 -4.38 -28.46
N GLU A 201 5.77 -3.19 -28.31
CA GLU A 201 5.80 -2.17 -29.35
C GLU A 201 7.21 -2.05 -29.92
N THR A 202 7.36 -2.11 -31.23
CA THR A 202 8.61 -1.86 -31.95
C THR A 202 8.39 -0.76 -32.96
N GLN A 203 9.06 0.36 -32.76
CA GLN A 203 9.02 1.52 -33.64
C GLN A 203 10.35 1.64 -34.38
N SER A 204 10.30 2.04 -35.65
CA SER A 204 11.48 2.24 -36.49
C SER A 204 11.30 3.43 -37.43
N GLY A 205 12.38 4.12 -37.77
CA GLY A 205 12.36 5.30 -38.65
C GLY A 205 12.20 6.59 -37.85
N LEU A 206 11.48 7.57 -38.40
CA LEU A 206 11.28 8.89 -37.79
C LEU A 206 10.21 8.86 -36.68
N MET A 207 10.58 9.21 -35.46
CA MET A 207 9.75 9.08 -34.26
C MET A 207 9.68 10.40 -33.50
N GLY A 208 8.54 10.71 -32.88
CA GLY A 208 8.41 11.86 -31.98
C GLY A 208 9.19 11.64 -30.68
N SER A 209 9.93 12.65 -30.23
CA SER A 209 10.69 12.59 -28.98
C SER A 209 9.95 13.17 -27.76
N GLY A 210 8.62 13.35 -27.84
CA GLY A 210 7.82 13.96 -26.76
C GLY A 210 7.89 15.50 -26.68
N GLY A 211 8.20 16.18 -27.79
CA GLY A 211 8.32 17.65 -27.91
C GLY A 211 8.60 18.08 -29.37
N ILE A 212 9.24 19.23 -29.61
CA ILE A 212 9.63 19.74 -30.96
C ILE A 212 10.88 18.99 -31.52
N GLY A 213 11.08 17.72 -31.15
CA GLY A 213 12.23 16.91 -31.54
C GLY A 213 11.83 15.59 -32.21
N PHE A 214 12.73 15.03 -33.03
CA PHE A 214 12.53 13.77 -33.71
C PHE A 214 13.71 12.81 -33.51
N THR A 215 13.43 11.52 -33.32
CA THR A 215 14.43 10.45 -33.26
C THR A 215 14.32 9.60 -34.51
N ILE A 216 15.43 9.39 -35.23
CA ILE A 216 15.53 8.44 -36.33
C ILE A 216 16.26 7.21 -35.83
N GLY A 217 15.57 6.08 -35.68
CA GLY A 217 16.20 4.86 -35.18
C GLY A 217 15.20 3.75 -34.87
N ASN A 218 15.57 2.86 -33.96
CA ASN A 218 14.77 1.75 -33.47
C ASN A 218 14.45 1.96 -31.98
N ARG A 219 13.21 1.68 -31.58
CA ARG A 219 12.76 1.65 -30.18
C ARG A 219 11.90 0.42 -29.96
N MET A 220 12.13 -0.28 -28.87
CA MET A 220 11.37 -1.43 -28.42
C MET A 220 10.94 -1.22 -26.97
N GLN A 221 9.66 -1.43 -26.69
CA GLN A 221 9.10 -1.48 -25.35
C GLN A 221 8.31 -2.78 -25.22
N SER A 222 8.52 -3.51 -24.13
CA SER A 222 7.81 -4.76 -23.83
C SER A 222 7.34 -4.75 -22.39
N GLU A 223 6.09 -5.13 -22.18
CA GLU A 223 5.46 -5.37 -20.88
C GLU A 223 4.94 -6.81 -20.87
N ASP A 224 5.22 -7.53 -19.78
CA ASP A 224 4.81 -8.91 -19.57
C ASP A 224 4.36 -9.08 -18.12
N ASP A 225 3.05 -9.04 -17.93
CA ASP A 225 2.39 -9.18 -16.65
C ASP A 225 1.72 -10.55 -16.56
N ARG A 226 1.96 -11.27 -15.47
CA ARG A 226 1.35 -12.57 -15.19
C ARG A 226 0.85 -12.62 -13.77
N THR A 227 -0.40 -13.01 -13.60
CA THR A 227 -1.03 -13.19 -12.29
C THR A 227 -1.68 -14.56 -12.23
N THR A 228 -1.48 -15.28 -11.13
CA THR A 228 -2.11 -16.57 -10.88
C THR A 228 -2.61 -16.62 -9.45
N HIS A 229 -3.86 -17.04 -9.28
CA HIS A 229 -4.48 -17.24 -7.98
C HIS A 229 -5.05 -18.65 -7.89
N THR A 230 -4.90 -19.29 -6.73
CA THR A 230 -5.56 -20.54 -6.36
C THR A 230 -6.30 -20.33 -5.06
N LEU A 231 -7.61 -20.57 -5.08
CA LEU A 231 -8.52 -20.31 -3.97
C LEU A 231 -9.17 -21.60 -3.49
N ALA A 232 -9.50 -21.65 -2.20
CA ALA A 232 -10.16 -22.80 -1.60
C ALA A 232 -11.68 -22.75 -1.88
N ALA A 233 -12.17 -23.69 -2.67
CA ALA A 233 -13.58 -23.94 -2.88
C ALA A 233 -14.12 -24.87 -1.78
N ALA A 234 -14.68 -24.26 -0.73
CA ALA A 234 -15.17 -24.92 0.48
C ALA A 234 -16.22 -26.02 0.21
N SER A 235 -16.22 -27.07 1.02
CA SER A 235 -17.40 -27.92 1.22
C SER A 235 -18.34 -27.30 2.26
N THR A 236 -19.64 -27.52 2.13
CA THR A 236 -20.63 -27.06 3.11
C THR A 236 -21.53 -28.20 3.56
N VAL A 237 -21.50 -28.54 4.84
CA VAL A 237 -22.43 -29.46 5.47
C VAL A 237 -23.30 -28.68 6.44
N GLY A 238 -24.61 -28.66 6.27
CA GLY A 238 -25.42 -27.85 7.16
C GLY A 238 -26.92 -28.07 7.22
N SER A 239 -27.49 -27.62 8.33
CA SER A 239 -28.91 -27.62 8.61
C SER A 239 -29.42 -26.20 8.87
N THR A 240 -30.61 -25.87 8.37
CA THR A 240 -31.23 -24.55 8.62
C THR A 240 -32.13 -24.51 9.84
N GLY A 241 -32.77 -25.62 10.22
CA GLY A 241 -33.72 -25.72 11.34
C GLY A 241 -33.44 -26.84 12.34
N GLY A 242 -32.66 -27.86 11.95
CA GLY A 242 -32.30 -29.01 12.78
C GLY A 242 -30.82 -29.06 13.14
N ASN A 243 -30.35 -30.26 13.48
CA ASN A 243 -28.99 -30.48 13.95
C ASN A 243 -28.06 -30.98 12.83
N VAL A 244 -26.76 -30.83 13.03
CA VAL A 244 -25.75 -31.53 12.24
C VAL A 244 -25.00 -32.50 13.16
N SER A 245 -25.09 -33.79 12.87
CA SER A 245 -24.42 -34.85 13.63
C SER A 245 -23.42 -35.59 12.75
N ILE A 246 -22.16 -35.62 13.16
CA ILE A 246 -21.05 -36.26 12.44
C ILE A 246 -20.40 -37.29 13.36
N THR A 247 -20.34 -38.54 12.93
CA THR A 247 -19.68 -39.63 13.66
C THR A 247 -18.69 -40.36 12.76
N ALA A 248 -17.43 -40.34 13.16
CA ALA A 248 -16.36 -41.13 12.55
C ALA A 248 -15.86 -42.16 13.56
N GLY A 249 -15.70 -43.43 13.16
CA GLY A 249 -15.16 -44.46 14.05
C GLY A 249 -13.67 -44.30 14.35
N ASN A 250 -12.95 -43.54 13.52
CA ASN A 250 -11.53 -43.27 13.63
C ASN A 250 -11.24 -41.76 13.58
N GLN A 251 -11.16 -41.13 12.40
CA GLN A 251 -10.80 -39.71 12.28
C GLN A 251 -11.91 -38.87 11.64
N TYR A 252 -12.17 -37.70 12.21
CA TYR A 252 -12.88 -36.61 11.55
C TYR A 252 -11.89 -35.55 11.09
N ARG A 253 -11.94 -35.19 9.81
CA ARG A 253 -11.09 -34.14 9.23
C ARG A 253 -11.92 -33.11 8.47
N GLN A 254 -11.71 -31.84 8.78
CA GLN A 254 -12.31 -30.70 8.10
C GLN A 254 -11.20 -29.76 7.60
N VAL A 255 -11.21 -29.38 6.33
CA VAL A 255 -10.17 -28.51 5.73
C VAL A 255 -10.83 -27.42 4.88
N GLY A 256 -10.60 -26.14 5.22
CA GLY A 256 -11.17 -24.96 4.56
C GLY A 256 -12.66 -25.08 4.22
N SER A 257 -13.45 -25.66 5.13
CA SER A 257 -14.83 -26.06 4.87
C SER A 257 -15.78 -25.62 5.99
N ASN A 258 -17.08 -25.72 5.75
CA ASN A 258 -18.12 -25.22 6.63
C ASN A 258 -19.02 -26.35 7.16
N VAL A 259 -19.21 -26.38 8.49
CA VAL A 259 -20.22 -27.20 9.17
C VAL A 259 -21.14 -26.28 9.96
N ILE A 260 -22.42 -26.21 9.58
CA ILE A 260 -23.33 -25.16 10.07
C ILE A 260 -24.68 -25.74 10.47
N ALA A 261 -25.11 -25.54 11.72
CA ALA A 261 -26.50 -25.70 12.15
C ALA A 261 -27.07 -24.33 12.53
N THR A 262 -27.90 -23.72 11.69
CA THR A 262 -28.34 -22.32 11.90
C THR A 262 -29.16 -22.13 13.17
N GLN A 263 -30.01 -23.11 13.52
CA GLN A 263 -30.87 -23.06 14.70
C GLN A 263 -30.59 -24.18 15.71
N GLY A 264 -30.13 -25.34 15.25
CA GLY A 264 -29.86 -26.50 16.09
C GLY A 264 -28.41 -26.60 16.57
N ASP A 265 -28.05 -27.80 16.99
CA ASP A 265 -26.74 -28.15 17.54
C ASP A 265 -25.82 -28.73 16.45
N VAL A 266 -24.51 -28.63 16.67
CA VAL A 266 -23.49 -29.39 15.94
C VAL A 266 -22.82 -30.37 16.90
N ASP A 267 -22.90 -31.67 16.58
CA ASP A 267 -22.25 -32.75 17.34
C ASP A 267 -21.24 -33.48 16.45
N ILE A 268 -19.97 -33.48 16.85
CA ILE A 268 -18.86 -34.17 16.18
C ILE A 268 -18.24 -35.17 17.15
N LEU A 269 -18.17 -36.44 16.73
CA LEU A 269 -17.57 -37.53 17.50
C LEU A 269 -16.59 -38.33 16.64
N ALA A 270 -15.35 -38.45 17.11
CA ALA A 270 -14.32 -39.29 16.51
C ALA A 270 -13.31 -39.75 17.58
N LYS A 271 -12.36 -40.62 17.23
CA LYS A 271 -11.17 -40.81 18.07
C LYS A 271 -10.23 -39.62 17.90
N LYS A 272 -10.05 -39.13 16.68
CA LYS A 272 -9.25 -37.95 16.36
C LYS A 272 -10.05 -36.92 15.58
N VAL A 273 -9.92 -35.64 15.94
CA VAL A 273 -10.61 -34.52 15.28
C VAL A 273 -9.57 -33.51 14.81
N ASP A 274 -9.54 -33.23 13.51
CA ASP A 274 -8.70 -32.18 12.91
C ASP A 274 -9.59 -31.19 12.13
N ILE A 275 -9.63 -29.92 12.54
CA ILE A 275 -10.32 -28.82 11.86
C ILE A 275 -9.26 -27.79 11.46
N GLN A 276 -9.01 -27.66 10.17
CA GLN A 276 -7.85 -26.93 9.65
C GLN A 276 -8.24 -25.95 8.55
N GLU A 277 -7.39 -24.96 8.35
CA GLU A 277 -7.41 -24.10 7.18
C GLU A 277 -7.06 -24.87 5.90
N ALA A 278 -7.62 -24.43 4.78
CA ALA A 278 -7.03 -24.66 3.46
C ALA A 278 -6.01 -23.57 3.14
N ARG A 279 -5.23 -23.76 2.07
CA ARG A 279 -4.23 -22.79 1.62
C ARG A 279 -4.63 -22.18 0.29
N GLU A 280 -4.52 -20.87 0.21
CA GLU A 280 -4.73 -20.08 -1.00
C GLU A 280 -3.40 -19.45 -1.40
N GLN A 281 -3.07 -19.50 -2.69
CA GLN A 281 -1.80 -19.02 -3.20
C GLN A 281 -2.02 -17.98 -4.29
N GLY A 282 -1.25 -16.90 -4.25
CA GLY A 282 -1.24 -15.86 -5.26
C GLY A 282 0.18 -15.62 -5.74
N ARG A 283 0.37 -15.46 -7.04
CA ARG A 283 1.64 -15.02 -7.63
C ARG A 283 1.37 -13.94 -8.67
N SER A 284 2.07 -12.83 -8.57
CA SER A 284 2.07 -11.78 -9.58
C SER A 284 3.50 -11.50 -10.02
N SER A 285 3.73 -11.41 -11.33
CA SER A 285 5.03 -11.07 -11.92
C SER A 285 4.80 -9.97 -12.95
N GLN A 286 5.52 -8.87 -12.82
CA GLN A 286 5.48 -7.76 -13.76
C GLN A 286 6.90 -7.53 -14.30
N GLU A 287 7.04 -7.53 -15.62
CA GLU A 287 8.32 -7.35 -16.30
C GLU A 287 8.20 -6.28 -17.38
N SER A 288 9.00 -5.21 -17.27
CA SER A 288 9.08 -4.13 -18.25
C SER A 288 10.48 -4.06 -18.85
N LYS A 289 10.56 -4.00 -20.17
CA LYS A 289 11.81 -3.88 -20.96
C LYS A 289 11.72 -2.73 -21.94
N PHE A 290 12.79 -1.98 -22.05
CA PHE A 290 12.94 -0.89 -23.00
C PHE A 290 14.31 -0.99 -23.68
N GLU A 291 14.36 -0.85 -25.00
CA GLU A 291 15.59 -0.74 -25.78
C GLU A 291 15.41 0.36 -26.83
N GLN A 292 16.37 1.26 -26.98
CA GLN A 292 16.36 2.28 -28.01
C GLN A 292 17.76 2.43 -28.60
N SER A 293 17.84 2.66 -29.91
CA SER A 293 19.07 3.04 -30.61
C SER A 293 18.72 3.99 -31.75
N GLY A 294 19.34 5.17 -31.83
CA GLY A 294 19.04 6.09 -32.93
C GLY A 294 19.70 7.45 -32.84
N LEU A 295 19.51 8.23 -33.91
CA LEU A 295 19.87 9.63 -34.05
C LEU A 295 18.70 10.50 -33.58
N THR A 296 18.82 11.14 -32.42
CA THR A 296 17.84 12.08 -31.89
C THR A 296 18.24 13.51 -32.24
N VAL A 297 17.34 14.26 -32.88
CA VAL A 297 17.45 15.70 -33.12
C VAL A 297 16.41 16.39 -32.25
N ALA A 298 16.84 16.99 -31.14
CA ALA A 298 15.95 17.71 -30.23
C ALA A 298 16.15 19.22 -30.37
N VAL A 299 15.03 19.94 -30.53
CA VAL A 299 14.98 21.41 -30.40
C VAL A 299 14.49 21.72 -28.98
N THR A 300 15.39 22.14 -28.10
CA THR A 300 15.04 22.45 -26.71
C THR A 300 14.51 23.88 -26.65
N ALA A 301 13.19 24.04 -26.52
CA ALA A 301 12.56 25.34 -26.30
C ALA A 301 12.42 25.60 -24.78
N PRO A 302 12.90 26.74 -24.25
CA PRO A 302 13.03 26.98 -22.81
C PRO A 302 11.71 27.06 -21.99
N VAL A 303 10.52 26.92 -22.59
CA VAL A 303 9.24 27.29 -21.92
C VAL A 303 8.36 26.09 -21.49
N ILE A 304 8.76 24.82 -21.67
CA ILE A 304 7.89 23.66 -21.36
C ILE A 304 8.28 22.91 -20.06
N ALA A 305 9.49 23.11 -19.50
CA ALA A 305 10.00 22.32 -18.37
C ALA A 305 9.24 22.50 -17.03
N ALA A 306 8.52 23.61 -16.83
CA ALA A 306 7.82 23.89 -15.57
C ALA A 306 6.48 23.11 -15.42
N MET A 307 5.78 22.81 -16.52
CA MET A 307 4.47 22.13 -16.47
C MET A 307 4.59 20.64 -16.12
N GLN A 308 5.67 19.97 -16.54
CA GLN A 308 5.90 18.56 -16.24
C GLN A 308 6.26 18.32 -14.76
N THR A 309 7.02 19.24 -14.13
CA THR A 309 7.32 19.15 -12.69
C THR A 309 6.04 19.33 -11.87
N ALA A 310 5.12 20.21 -12.28
CA ALA A 310 3.83 20.40 -11.61
C ALA A 310 2.92 19.16 -11.70
N SER A 311 2.90 18.48 -12.86
CA SER A 311 2.14 17.23 -13.06
C SER A 311 2.72 16.04 -12.28
N GLN A 312 4.05 15.89 -12.26
CA GLN A 312 4.75 14.86 -11.49
C GLN A 312 4.59 15.07 -9.98
N MET A 313 4.73 16.31 -9.50
CA MET A 313 4.54 16.65 -8.09
C MET A 313 3.07 16.62 -7.65
N GLY A 314 2.12 16.90 -8.55
CA GLY A 314 0.69 16.73 -8.28
C GLY A 314 0.31 15.26 -8.09
N SER A 315 0.85 14.37 -8.92
CA SER A 315 0.68 12.93 -8.79
C SER A 315 1.36 12.40 -7.51
N ALA A 316 2.63 12.76 -7.27
CA ALA A 316 3.36 12.37 -6.06
C ALA A 316 2.70 12.89 -4.76
N ALA A 317 2.12 14.10 -4.78
CA ALA A 317 1.39 14.66 -3.63
C ALA A 317 0.08 13.91 -3.34
N SER A 318 -0.52 13.26 -4.33
CA SER A 318 -1.71 12.41 -4.13
C SER A 318 -1.38 11.07 -3.47
N GLU A 319 -0.16 10.57 -3.65
CA GLU A 319 0.31 9.29 -3.12
C GLU A 319 0.85 9.36 -1.69
N THR A 320 0.99 10.55 -1.11
CA THR A 320 1.46 10.75 0.28
C THR A 320 0.39 11.34 1.18
N SER A 321 0.36 10.88 2.44
CA SER A 321 -0.57 11.38 3.46
C SER A 321 -0.02 12.60 4.22
N ASP A 322 1.30 12.84 4.16
CA ASP A 322 1.96 13.90 4.93
C ASP A 322 1.71 15.29 4.35
N THR A 323 0.98 16.12 5.10
CA THR A 323 0.71 17.53 4.78
C THR A 323 1.97 18.36 4.47
N ARG A 324 3.13 18.01 5.02
CA ARG A 324 4.41 18.66 4.76
C ARG A 324 4.97 18.29 3.42
N LEU A 325 4.89 17.01 3.03
CA LEU A 325 5.30 16.58 1.70
C LEU A 325 4.40 17.23 0.65
N LYS A 326 3.10 17.37 0.91
CA LYS A 326 2.19 18.16 0.05
C LYS A 326 2.60 19.64 -0.01
N MET A 327 2.95 20.24 1.13
CA MET A 327 3.42 21.63 1.18
C MET A 327 4.76 21.81 0.48
N LEU A 328 5.69 20.88 0.63
CA LEU A 328 7.01 20.86 -0.02
C LEU A 328 6.87 20.66 -1.53
N ALA A 329 5.95 19.81 -1.98
CA ALA A 329 5.60 19.67 -3.39
C ALA A 329 5.07 21.00 -3.97
N GLY A 330 4.20 21.71 -3.22
CA GLY A 330 3.75 23.06 -3.56
C GLY A 330 4.89 24.09 -3.58
N GLY A 331 5.79 24.03 -2.59
CA GLY A 331 6.98 24.88 -2.50
C GLY A 331 7.99 24.63 -3.62
N ALA A 332 8.22 23.37 -3.98
CA ALA A 332 9.05 22.98 -5.12
C ALA A 332 8.48 23.50 -6.43
N THR A 333 7.15 23.45 -6.59
CA THR A 333 6.44 24.01 -7.75
C THR A 333 6.58 25.54 -7.81
N ALA A 334 6.45 26.23 -6.68
CA ALA A 334 6.62 27.69 -6.60
C ALA A 334 8.07 28.12 -6.89
N LEU A 335 9.06 27.41 -6.33
CA LEU A 335 10.48 27.65 -6.59
C LEU A 335 10.84 27.35 -8.05
N ALA A 336 10.34 26.26 -8.63
CA ALA A 336 10.53 25.94 -10.05
C ALA A 336 9.93 27.02 -10.95
N GLY A 337 8.72 27.50 -10.64
CA GLY A 337 8.07 28.62 -11.35
C GLY A 337 8.86 29.93 -11.25
N LYS A 338 9.41 30.24 -10.07
CA LYS A 338 10.26 31.42 -9.87
C LYS A 338 11.62 31.29 -10.56
N ASN A 339 12.27 30.13 -10.47
CA ASN A 339 13.54 29.85 -11.15
C ASN A 339 13.38 29.96 -12.68
N ALA A 340 12.24 29.53 -13.23
CA ALA A 340 11.90 29.70 -14.63
C ALA A 340 11.65 31.19 -15.01
N ALA A 341 10.94 31.94 -14.16
CA ALA A 341 10.71 33.37 -14.38
C ALA A 341 12.00 34.21 -14.28
N ASP A 342 12.85 33.96 -13.28
CA ASP A 342 14.15 34.61 -13.10
C ASP A 342 15.07 34.30 -14.32
N ALA A 343 15.03 33.07 -14.86
CA ALA A 343 15.77 32.72 -16.09
C ALA A 343 15.28 33.46 -17.34
N ILE A 344 13.96 33.67 -17.49
CA ILE A 344 13.37 34.45 -18.59
C ILE A 344 13.68 35.95 -18.45
N ALA A 345 13.68 36.47 -17.21
CA ALA A 345 13.95 37.87 -16.93
C ALA A 345 15.43 38.26 -17.08
N ALA A 346 16.36 37.36 -16.75
CA ALA A 346 17.80 37.58 -16.84
C ALA A 346 18.32 37.71 -18.29
N ASP A 347 17.62 37.10 -19.26
CA ASP A 347 17.84 37.35 -20.69
C ASP A 347 16.52 37.18 -21.48
N PRO A 348 15.78 38.28 -21.74
CA PRO A 348 14.52 38.23 -22.49
C PRO A 348 14.65 37.68 -23.93
N LYS A 349 15.87 37.59 -24.48
CA LYS A 349 16.17 36.99 -25.79
C LYS A 349 16.59 35.52 -25.69
N SER A 350 16.95 35.02 -24.50
CA SER A 350 17.16 33.59 -24.25
C SER A 350 15.86 32.77 -24.29
N GLY A 351 14.70 33.43 -24.24
CA GLY A 351 13.40 32.84 -24.57
C GLY A 351 13.22 32.46 -26.04
N GLY A 352 14.17 32.83 -26.93
CA GLY A 352 14.10 32.60 -28.38
C GLY A 352 15.30 31.85 -29.00
N GLY A 353 16.23 31.32 -28.19
CA GLY A 353 17.37 30.55 -28.70
C GLY A 353 17.05 29.06 -28.77
N ALA A 354 16.85 28.52 -29.97
CA ALA A 354 16.76 27.08 -30.19
C ALA A 354 18.16 26.45 -30.05
N SER A 355 18.40 25.64 -29.01
CA SER A 355 19.53 24.70 -29.04
C SER A 355 19.11 23.45 -29.79
N ILE A 356 19.90 23.08 -30.79
CA ILE A 356 19.71 21.84 -31.55
C ILE A 356 20.74 20.86 -31.02
N SER A 357 20.30 19.81 -30.31
CA SER A 357 21.15 18.67 -29.97
C SER A 357 20.88 17.53 -30.96
N ILE A 358 21.96 17.02 -31.56
CA ILE A 358 21.94 15.87 -32.47
C ILE A 358 22.69 14.74 -31.79
N THR A 359 21.99 13.81 -31.13
CA THR A 359 22.61 12.74 -30.34
C THR A 359 22.41 11.38 -30.99
N VAL A 360 23.49 10.65 -31.27
CA VAL A 360 23.44 9.23 -31.63
C VAL A 360 23.70 8.40 -30.39
N GLY A 361 22.76 7.57 -29.97
CA GLY A 361 22.96 6.77 -28.76
C GLY A 361 22.01 5.60 -28.64
N GLY A 362 22.33 4.72 -27.69
CA GLY A 362 21.52 3.58 -27.30
C GLY A 362 21.21 3.56 -25.82
N SER A 363 20.04 3.06 -25.46
CA SER A 363 19.64 2.82 -24.07
C SER A 363 18.91 1.49 -23.94
N LYS A 364 19.08 0.83 -22.80
CA LYS A 364 18.41 -0.40 -22.42
C LYS A 364 18.03 -0.32 -20.94
N SER A 365 16.80 -0.68 -20.60
CA SER A 365 16.36 -0.85 -19.22
C SER A 365 15.44 -2.06 -19.07
N GLU A 366 15.55 -2.72 -17.93
CA GLU A 366 14.77 -3.88 -17.57
C GLU A 366 14.41 -3.79 -16.09
N SER A 367 13.12 -3.97 -15.76
CA SER A 367 12.63 -4.04 -14.39
C SER A 367 11.70 -5.23 -14.24
N LYS A 368 11.91 -6.01 -13.18
CA LYS A 368 11.08 -7.15 -12.84
C LYS A 368 10.68 -7.08 -11.38
N GLN A 369 9.40 -7.28 -11.11
CA GLN A 369 8.84 -7.43 -9.78
C GLN A 369 8.07 -8.75 -9.71
N THR A 370 8.24 -9.49 -8.62
CA THR A 370 7.50 -10.70 -8.31
C THR A 370 6.95 -10.58 -6.91
N GLN A 371 5.69 -10.97 -6.74
CA GLN A 371 5.01 -11.03 -5.46
C GLN A 371 4.41 -12.43 -5.33
N ASP A 372 4.71 -13.09 -4.23
CA ASP A 372 4.17 -14.40 -3.88
C ASP A 372 3.42 -14.28 -2.56
N ALA A 373 2.23 -14.86 -2.48
CA ALA A 373 1.40 -14.86 -1.28
C ALA A 373 0.88 -16.28 -1.02
N ASP A 374 0.89 -16.69 0.25
CA ASP A 374 0.32 -17.95 0.71
C ASP A 374 -0.46 -17.71 2.00
N THR A 375 -1.79 -17.78 1.90
CA THR A 375 -2.73 -17.37 2.94
C THR A 375 -3.65 -18.53 3.37
N ALA A 376 -4.02 -18.53 4.63
CA ALA A 376 -4.93 -19.49 5.24
C ALA A 376 -6.39 -19.15 4.96
N ALA A 377 -7.15 -20.13 4.46
CA ALA A 377 -8.61 -20.09 4.36
C ALA A 377 -9.23 -21.01 5.41
N GLY A 378 -9.64 -20.43 6.54
CA GLY A 378 -10.08 -21.17 7.73
C GLY A 378 -11.32 -22.06 7.52
N SER A 379 -11.42 -23.12 8.33
CA SER A 379 -12.66 -23.90 8.47
C SER A 379 -13.60 -23.23 9.48
N THR A 380 -14.91 -23.45 9.31
CA THR A 380 -15.93 -22.97 10.26
C THR A 380 -16.78 -24.11 10.79
N VAL A 381 -16.97 -24.17 12.11
CA VAL A 381 -18.00 -24.97 12.78
C VAL A 381 -18.93 -24.02 13.53
N ARG A 382 -20.20 -23.95 13.14
CA ARG A 382 -21.15 -22.98 13.71
C ARG A 382 -22.49 -23.62 14.07
N ALA A 383 -22.98 -23.33 15.28
CA ALA A 383 -24.31 -23.71 15.73
C ALA A 383 -25.10 -22.51 16.25
N GLY A 384 -26.40 -22.44 15.99
CA GLY A 384 -27.34 -21.57 16.71
C GLY A 384 -27.61 -22.06 18.14
N GLY A 385 -27.49 -23.38 18.35
CA GLY A 385 -27.51 -24.05 19.64
C GLY A 385 -26.12 -24.31 20.20
N ASP A 386 -25.90 -25.53 20.67
CA ASP A 386 -24.63 -25.98 21.23
C ASP A 386 -23.68 -26.52 20.15
N VAL A 387 -22.38 -26.41 20.38
CA VAL A 387 -21.35 -27.15 19.62
C VAL A 387 -20.69 -28.16 20.56
N ARG A 388 -20.66 -29.43 20.19
CA ARG A 388 -19.99 -30.50 20.96
C ARG A 388 -19.01 -31.24 20.06
N ILE A 389 -17.72 -31.12 20.34
CA ILE A 389 -16.63 -31.78 19.59
C ILE A 389 -15.90 -32.70 20.55
N ARG A 390 -15.91 -34.00 20.25
CA ARG A 390 -15.36 -35.05 21.13
C ARG A 390 -14.39 -35.93 20.35
N ALA A 391 -13.12 -35.87 20.74
CA ALA A 391 -12.06 -36.80 20.36
C ALA A 391 -11.89 -37.83 21.50
N THR A 392 -12.52 -39.00 21.40
CA THR A 392 -12.56 -39.99 22.48
C THR A 392 -12.46 -41.43 21.99
N GLY A 393 -11.93 -42.33 22.80
CA GLY A 393 -11.95 -43.78 22.55
C GLY A 393 -10.64 -44.41 22.11
N ASP A 394 -9.54 -43.65 22.09
CA ASP A 394 -8.16 -44.15 21.88
C ASP A 394 -7.18 -43.63 22.96
N GLY A 395 -7.71 -43.26 24.14
CA GLY A 395 -6.90 -42.72 25.24
C GLY A 395 -6.15 -41.45 24.82
N GLN A 396 -4.87 -41.34 25.20
CA GLN A 396 -4.04 -40.15 24.93
C GLN A 396 -3.83 -39.84 23.44
N ASN A 397 -4.08 -40.80 22.54
CA ASN A 397 -4.04 -40.55 21.09
C ASN A 397 -5.28 -39.82 20.56
N SER A 398 -6.33 -39.69 21.40
CA SER A 398 -7.55 -39.01 20.99
C SER A 398 -7.39 -37.50 21.11
N THR A 399 -6.83 -36.89 20.08
CA THR A 399 -6.50 -35.45 20.04
C THR A 399 -7.54 -34.65 19.27
N LEU A 400 -7.74 -33.40 19.68
CA LEU A 400 -8.55 -32.39 18.99
C LEU A 400 -7.64 -31.24 18.53
N THR A 401 -7.56 -30.99 17.23
CA THR A 401 -6.81 -29.86 16.66
C THR A 401 -7.75 -28.92 15.92
N VAL A 402 -7.67 -27.62 16.22
CA VAL A 402 -8.29 -26.53 15.46
C VAL A 402 -7.19 -25.57 15.03
N GLN A 403 -7.04 -25.34 13.73
CA GLN A 403 -5.96 -24.53 13.16
C GLN A 403 -6.49 -23.47 12.20
N GLY A 404 -6.12 -22.20 12.43
CA GLY A 404 -6.57 -21.02 11.67
C GLY A 404 -8.08 -21.00 11.38
N SER A 405 -8.89 -21.48 12.31
CA SER A 405 -10.29 -21.83 12.09
C SER A 405 -11.21 -21.35 13.21
N ASP A 406 -12.51 -21.30 12.91
CA ASP A 406 -13.56 -20.78 13.77
C ASP A 406 -14.48 -21.88 14.31
N VAL A 407 -14.74 -21.86 15.62
CA VAL A 407 -15.78 -22.64 16.29
C VAL A 407 -16.71 -21.69 17.03
N GLN A 408 -17.98 -21.63 16.63
CA GLN A 408 -18.95 -20.66 17.14
C GLN A 408 -20.24 -21.34 17.61
N ALA A 409 -20.54 -21.24 18.91
CA ALA A 409 -21.77 -21.75 19.51
C ALA A 409 -22.69 -20.62 19.96
N GLY A 410 -23.93 -20.63 19.47
CA GLY A 410 -24.99 -19.71 19.89
C GLY A 410 -25.44 -19.92 21.34
N LYS A 411 -25.10 -21.06 21.95
CA LYS A 411 -25.26 -21.36 23.37
C LYS A 411 -23.92 -21.81 23.98
N ASN A 412 -23.71 -23.11 24.19
CA ASN A 412 -22.53 -23.64 24.85
C ASN A 412 -21.61 -24.34 23.84
N ALA A 413 -20.30 -24.29 24.07
CA ALA A 413 -19.34 -25.08 23.33
C ALA A 413 -18.63 -26.06 24.28
N LEU A 414 -18.54 -27.33 23.88
CA LEU A 414 -17.76 -28.36 24.54
C LEU A 414 -16.69 -28.86 23.57
N LEU A 415 -15.43 -28.67 23.91
CA LEU A 415 -14.29 -29.31 23.25
C LEU A 415 -13.68 -30.31 24.22
N LYS A 416 -13.74 -31.60 23.86
CA LYS A 416 -13.25 -32.69 24.69
C LYS A 416 -12.26 -33.56 23.91
N ALA A 417 -11.13 -33.87 24.53
CA ALA A 417 -10.14 -34.82 24.05
C ALA A 417 -9.68 -35.74 25.19
N ASP A 418 -9.62 -37.06 24.97
CA ASP A 418 -8.97 -37.96 25.95
C ASP A 418 -7.45 -37.74 25.98
N GLY A 419 -6.87 -37.13 24.94
CA GLY A 419 -5.51 -36.61 24.87
C GLY A 419 -5.47 -35.09 24.84
N ASP A 420 -4.74 -34.53 23.87
CA ASP A 420 -4.47 -33.10 23.77
C ASP A 420 -5.59 -32.31 23.06
N ILE A 421 -5.79 -31.06 23.49
CA ILE A 421 -6.52 -30.02 22.75
C ILE A 421 -5.52 -29.00 22.20
N ASN A 422 -5.47 -28.83 20.88
CA ASN A 422 -4.58 -27.91 20.19
C ASN A 422 -5.39 -26.84 19.43
N LEU A 423 -5.33 -25.59 19.87
CA LEU A 423 -5.89 -24.42 19.20
C LEU A 423 -4.72 -23.58 18.66
N LEU A 424 -4.53 -23.59 17.34
CA LEU A 424 -3.31 -23.12 16.69
C LEU A 424 -3.63 -22.06 15.63
N ALA A 425 -2.82 -21.02 15.49
CA ALA A 425 -2.90 -20.14 14.33
C ALA A 425 -2.35 -20.80 13.07
N ALA A 426 -2.85 -20.37 11.92
CA ALA A 426 -2.25 -20.64 10.62
C ALA A 426 -1.29 -19.52 10.24
N LYS A 427 -0.15 -19.88 9.65
CA LYS A 427 0.87 -18.94 9.18
C LYS A 427 0.56 -18.50 7.75
N ASN A 428 0.54 -17.20 7.52
CA ASN A 428 0.48 -16.60 6.19
C ASN A 428 1.83 -15.98 5.83
N THR A 429 2.18 -15.96 4.54
CA THR A 429 3.40 -15.32 4.04
C THR A 429 3.11 -14.46 2.83
N ALA A 430 3.78 -13.31 2.74
CA ALA A 430 3.85 -12.52 1.51
C ALA A 430 5.31 -12.13 1.24
N ASP A 431 5.81 -12.52 0.07
CA ASP A 431 7.17 -12.29 -0.38
C ASP A 431 7.15 -11.33 -1.57
N MET A 432 8.08 -10.38 -1.58
CA MET A 432 8.26 -9.45 -2.69
C MET A 432 9.71 -9.44 -3.12
N GLU A 433 9.97 -9.64 -4.41
CA GLU A 433 11.28 -9.46 -5.01
C GLU A 433 11.18 -8.45 -6.14
N ARG A 434 12.13 -7.50 -6.17
CA ARG A 434 12.25 -6.50 -7.22
C ARG A 434 13.69 -6.44 -7.69
N SER A 435 13.87 -6.39 -9.00
CA SER A 435 15.14 -6.12 -9.64
C SER A 435 14.96 -5.10 -10.75
N SER A 436 15.91 -4.20 -10.89
CA SER A 436 15.95 -3.25 -11.99
C SER A 436 17.38 -3.04 -12.48
N SER A 437 17.54 -2.85 -13.77
CA SER A 437 18.81 -2.51 -14.40
C SER A 437 18.60 -1.56 -15.56
N SER A 438 19.49 -0.60 -15.74
CA SER A 438 19.50 0.27 -16.91
C SER A 438 20.91 0.59 -17.36
N MET A 439 21.11 0.75 -18.65
CA MET A 439 22.34 1.22 -19.27
C MET A 439 22.00 2.16 -20.43
N SER A 440 22.73 3.26 -20.57
CA SER A 440 22.61 4.13 -21.74
C SER A 440 23.97 4.70 -22.12
N GLY A 441 24.19 4.90 -23.41
CA GLY A 441 25.39 5.55 -23.94
C GLY A 441 25.07 6.31 -25.22
N GLY A 442 25.59 7.53 -25.36
CA GLY A 442 25.38 8.35 -26.55
C GLY A 442 26.57 9.27 -26.85
N VAL A 443 26.70 9.63 -28.11
CA VAL A 443 27.61 10.67 -28.60
C VAL A 443 26.77 11.62 -29.45
N GLY A 444 26.76 12.90 -29.10
CA GLY A 444 25.99 13.91 -29.81
C GLY A 444 26.80 15.14 -30.20
N VAL A 445 26.26 15.93 -31.11
CA VAL A 445 26.74 17.26 -31.47
C VAL A 445 25.70 18.26 -30.98
N ALA A 446 26.11 19.17 -30.11
CA ALA A 446 25.28 20.27 -29.63
C ALA A 446 25.63 21.54 -30.41
N VAL A 447 24.61 22.18 -30.99
CA VAL A 447 24.72 23.50 -31.61
C VAL A 447 23.90 24.47 -30.78
N SER A 448 24.58 25.44 -30.16
CA SER A 448 23.93 26.54 -29.44
C SER A 448 24.08 27.83 -30.22
N VAL A 449 22.96 28.47 -30.54
CA VAL A 449 22.93 29.80 -31.15
C VAL A 449 22.64 30.81 -30.04
N SER A 450 23.64 31.62 -29.71
CA SER A 450 23.54 32.66 -28.67
C SER A 450 23.72 34.05 -29.27
N SER A 451 23.52 35.10 -28.48
CA SER A 451 23.79 36.49 -28.86
C SER A 451 25.24 36.76 -29.29
N ASN A 452 26.16 35.81 -29.04
CA ASN A 452 27.58 35.88 -29.38
C ASN A 452 27.97 35.01 -30.60
N GLY A 453 27.00 34.45 -31.33
CA GLY A 453 27.21 33.60 -32.51
C GLY A 453 26.80 32.14 -32.31
N ALA A 454 26.93 31.34 -33.38
CA ALA A 454 26.71 29.89 -33.34
C ALA A 454 27.96 29.18 -32.81
N SER A 455 27.82 28.34 -31.79
CA SER A 455 28.88 27.51 -31.23
C SER A 455 28.58 26.02 -31.38
N PHE A 456 29.64 25.22 -31.56
CA PHE A 456 29.59 23.78 -31.84
C PHE A 456 30.34 23.01 -30.75
N GLY A 457 29.76 21.91 -30.25
CA GLY A 457 30.44 20.99 -29.32
C GLY A 457 30.03 19.54 -29.53
N VAL A 458 30.96 18.60 -29.29
CA VAL A 458 30.72 17.15 -29.30
C VAL A 458 30.54 16.68 -27.86
N THR A 459 29.37 16.14 -27.56
CA THR A 459 28.95 15.56 -26.27
C THR A 459 29.10 14.04 -26.31
N ALA A 460 29.47 13.40 -25.20
CA ALA A 460 29.42 11.97 -24.97
C ALA A 460 28.84 11.72 -23.58
N ASN A 461 27.83 10.87 -23.46
CA ASN A 461 27.16 10.57 -22.20
C ASN A 461 27.07 9.05 -21.97
N ALA A 462 27.21 8.62 -20.72
CA ALA A 462 27.04 7.24 -20.28
C ALA A 462 26.29 7.20 -18.94
N SER A 463 25.35 6.27 -18.78
CA SER A 463 24.68 6.03 -17.51
C SER A 463 24.44 4.54 -17.28
N ALA A 464 24.50 4.12 -16.02
CA ALA A 464 24.19 2.78 -15.57
C ALA A 464 23.48 2.84 -14.21
N SER A 465 22.43 2.02 -14.04
CA SER A 465 21.76 1.86 -12.75
C SER A 465 21.41 0.41 -12.48
N ARG A 466 21.39 0.05 -11.19
CA ARG A 466 20.92 -1.25 -10.71
C ARG A 466 20.16 -1.07 -9.40
N GLY A 467 19.04 -1.76 -9.25
CA GLY A 467 18.22 -1.77 -8.05
C GLY A 467 17.79 -3.17 -7.68
N THR A 468 17.73 -3.44 -6.37
CA THR A 468 17.15 -4.65 -5.80
C THR A 468 16.27 -4.28 -4.60
N GLY A 469 15.14 -4.95 -4.42
CA GLY A 469 14.28 -4.80 -3.26
C GLY A 469 13.67 -6.14 -2.87
N ASN A 470 13.80 -6.53 -1.61
CA ASN A 470 13.27 -7.78 -1.08
C ASN A 470 12.42 -7.49 0.15
N GLY A 471 11.17 -7.94 0.15
CA GLY A 471 10.25 -7.89 1.28
C GLY A 471 9.83 -9.30 1.70
N HIS A 472 9.69 -9.52 3.01
CA HIS A 472 9.17 -10.77 3.58
C HIS A 472 8.26 -10.46 4.76
N ASP A 473 6.98 -10.79 4.61
CA ASP A 473 5.95 -10.59 5.60
C ASP A 473 5.42 -11.95 6.09
N VAL A 474 5.21 -12.06 7.39
CA VAL A 474 4.51 -13.17 8.05
C VAL A 474 3.36 -12.58 8.84
N THR A 475 2.16 -13.07 8.61
CA THR A 475 0.99 -12.77 9.45
C THR A 475 0.35 -14.06 9.95
N TRP A 476 -0.42 -13.97 11.03
CA TRP A 476 -1.08 -15.14 11.62
C TRP A 476 -2.60 -15.03 11.55
N THR A 477 -3.24 -16.07 11.00
CA THR A 477 -4.69 -16.27 11.13
C THR A 477 -4.93 -17.06 12.41
N ASN A 478 -5.37 -16.39 13.47
CA ASN A 478 -5.62 -17.02 14.76
C ASN A 478 -6.82 -17.98 14.72
N THR A 479 -6.83 -18.94 15.65
CA THR A 479 -8.00 -19.81 15.90
C THR A 479 -8.93 -19.16 16.92
N HIS A 480 -10.23 -19.21 16.66
CA HIS A 480 -11.25 -18.66 17.55
C HIS A 480 -12.25 -19.73 17.98
N VAL A 481 -12.43 -19.87 19.29
CA VAL A 481 -13.50 -20.69 19.88
C VAL A 481 -14.38 -19.77 20.71
N ASN A 482 -15.64 -19.60 20.31
CA ASN A 482 -16.58 -18.67 20.92
C ASN A 482 -17.87 -19.39 21.32
N ALA A 483 -18.21 -19.34 22.61
CA ALA A 483 -19.50 -19.75 23.12
C ALA A 483 -20.26 -18.56 23.70
N ARG A 484 -21.50 -18.34 23.28
CA ARG A 484 -22.32 -17.25 23.84
C ARG A 484 -22.52 -17.38 25.36
N ASN A 485 -22.64 -18.61 25.87
CA ASN A 485 -22.88 -18.90 27.28
C ASN A 485 -21.66 -19.51 27.96
N GLN A 486 -21.44 -20.82 27.83
CA GLN A 486 -20.33 -21.51 28.50
C GLN A 486 -19.45 -22.19 27.47
N LEU A 487 -18.14 -21.92 27.55
CA LEU A 487 -17.12 -22.73 26.88
C LEU A 487 -16.54 -23.72 27.89
N THR A 488 -16.55 -25.00 27.55
CA THR A 488 -15.93 -26.08 28.32
C THR A 488 -14.80 -26.71 27.52
N LEU A 489 -13.60 -26.73 28.11
CA LEU A 489 -12.41 -27.39 27.59
C LEU A 489 -12.05 -28.57 28.50
N GLU A 490 -12.06 -29.80 27.98
CA GLU A 490 -11.69 -31.00 28.73
C GLU A 490 -10.59 -31.77 27.99
N SER A 491 -9.34 -31.68 28.45
CA SER A 491 -8.22 -32.45 27.89
C SER A 491 -7.72 -33.49 28.89
N GLY A 492 -7.50 -34.73 28.44
CA GLY A 492 -6.78 -35.74 29.22
C GLY A 492 -5.26 -35.55 29.18
N GLY A 493 -4.75 -34.79 28.21
CA GLY A 493 -3.37 -34.32 28.07
C GLY A 493 -3.26 -32.80 28.17
N ASP A 494 -2.42 -32.20 27.35
CA ASP A 494 -2.15 -30.76 27.32
C ASP A 494 -3.26 -29.99 26.57
N THR A 495 -3.47 -28.73 26.95
CA THR A 495 -4.29 -27.77 26.21
C THR A 495 -3.38 -26.63 25.72
N ASN A 496 -3.24 -26.49 24.40
CA ASN A 496 -2.34 -25.54 23.75
C ASN A 496 -3.15 -24.46 23.00
N LEU A 497 -2.92 -23.18 23.32
CA LEU A 497 -3.48 -22.01 22.65
C LEU A 497 -2.32 -21.20 22.06
N LYS A 498 -1.96 -21.46 20.80
CA LYS A 498 -0.82 -20.78 20.14
C LYS A 498 -1.33 -19.95 18.97
N GLY A 499 -1.52 -18.65 19.18
CA GLY A 499 -2.29 -17.81 18.25
C GLY A 499 -3.78 -18.19 18.27
N ALA A 500 -4.37 -18.27 19.47
CA ALA A 500 -5.76 -18.69 19.62
C ALA A 500 -6.50 -17.98 20.77
N VAL A 501 -7.78 -17.72 20.55
CA VAL A 501 -8.68 -17.08 21.52
C VAL A 501 -9.83 -18.03 21.85
N ALA A 502 -9.90 -18.45 23.12
CA ALA A 502 -10.99 -19.25 23.67
C ALA A 502 -11.89 -18.36 24.53
N SER A 503 -13.16 -18.21 24.16
CA SER A 503 -14.05 -17.21 24.76
C SER A 503 -15.46 -17.70 25.05
N GLY A 504 -16.07 -17.11 26.08
CA GLY A 504 -17.49 -17.22 26.35
C GLY A 504 -17.92 -16.50 27.61
N ARG A 505 -19.23 -16.36 27.87
CA ARG A 505 -19.69 -15.66 29.10
C ARG A 505 -19.10 -16.31 30.36
N GLN A 506 -18.97 -17.63 30.39
CA GLN A 506 -18.19 -18.39 31.36
C GLN A 506 -17.24 -19.33 30.62
N VAL A 507 -16.03 -19.51 31.16
CA VAL A 507 -15.10 -20.53 30.64
C VAL A 507 -14.76 -21.51 31.75
N VAL A 508 -14.95 -22.80 31.48
CA VAL A 508 -14.56 -23.91 32.37
C VAL A 508 -13.50 -24.73 31.66
N ALA A 509 -12.39 -25.05 32.33
CA ALA A 509 -11.36 -25.91 31.78
C ALA A 509 -10.87 -26.93 32.80
N ASP A 510 -10.83 -28.22 32.41
CA ASP A 510 -10.14 -29.30 33.12
C ASP A 510 -9.04 -29.85 32.22
N VAL A 511 -7.79 -29.61 32.61
CA VAL A 511 -6.60 -29.92 31.82
C VAL A 511 -5.79 -31.00 32.54
N GLY A 512 -5.69 -32.17 31.90
CA GLY A 512 -4.96 -33.35 32.37
C GLY A 512 -3.45 -33.17 32.46
N GLY A 513 -2.89 -32.32 31.61
CA GLY A 513 -1.48 -31.94 31.57
C GLY A 513 -1.27 -30.44 31.78
N ASN A 514 -0.56 -29.79 30.87
CA ASN A 514 -0.24 -28.36 30.89
C ASN A 514 -1.26 -27.53 30.11
N LEU A 515 -1.48 -26.29 30.53
CA LEU A 515 -2.17 -25.26 29.76
C LEU A 515 -1.13 -24.27 29.24
N ASN A 516 -0.90 -24.25 27.93
CA ASN A 516 0.09 -23.37 27.29
C ASN A 516 -0.62 -22.34 26.40
N ALA A 517 -0.54 -21.05 26.74
CA ALA A 517 -1.03 -19.96 25.90
C ALA A 517 0.13 -19.10 25.41
N THR A 518 0.26 -18.91 24.09
CA THR A 518 1.35 -18.16 23.47
C THR A 518 0.83 -17.32 22.31
N SER A 519 0.97 -16.00 22.43
CA SER A 519 0.70 -15.08 21.33
C SER A 519 1.81 -15.15 20.27
N LEU A 520 1.45 -14.87 19.03
CA LEU A 520 2.35 -14.87 17.88
C LEU A 520 2.51 -13.46 17.34
N GLN A 521 3.71 -13.13 16.86
CA GLN A 521 4.00 -11.84 16.27
C GLN A 521 3.87 -11.95 14.75
N ASP A 522 3.16 -10.99 14.18
CA ASP A 522 3.29 -10.67 12.76
C ASP A 522 4.66 -10.02 12.55
N THR A 523 5.35 -10.39 11.47
CA THR A 523 6.68 -9.86 11.14
C THR A 523 6.71 -9.30 9.74
N SER A 524 7.46 -8.22 9.52
CA SER A 524 7.66 -7.62 8.20
C SER A 524 9.10 -7.14 8.08
N THR A 525 9.83 -7.66 7.10
CA THR A 525 11.20 -7.23 6.80
C THR A 525 11.29 -6.68 5.39
N PHE A 526 12.03 -5.60 5.19
CA PHE A 526 12.24 -5.02 3.88
C PHE A 526 13.66 -4.54 3.70
N HIS A 527 14.29 -4.93 2.60
CA HIS A 527 15.66 -4.55 2.26
C HIS A 527 15.72 -4.08 0.81
N SER A 528 16.07 -2.82 0.58
CA SER A 528 16.26 -2.27 -0.77
C SER A 528 17.61 -1.58 -0.90
N LYS A 529 18.20 -1.72 -2.08
CA LYS A 529 19.44 -1.08 -2.48
C LYS A 529 19.35 -0.66 -3.94
N ASP A 530 19.42 0.63 -4.20
CA ASP A 530 19.52 1.20 -5.53
C ASP A 530 20.86 1.92 -5.70
N GLN A 531 21.48 1.77 -6.87
CA GLN A 531 22.78 2.34 -7.23
C GLN A 531 22.68 2.97 -8.62
N SER A 532 23.25 4.16 -8.80
CA SER A 532 23.43 4.74 -10.13
C SER A 532 24.79 5.40 -10.30
N ILE A 533 25.28 5.35 -11.55
CA ILE A 533 26.50 5.99 -12.03
C ILE A 533 26.16 6.65 -13.36
N SER A 534 26.47 7.94 -13.51
CA SER A 534 26.39 8.61 -14.81
C SER A 534 27.58 9.54 -15.05
N GLY A 535 27.87 9.81 -16.31
CA GLY A 535 28.93 10.71 -16.73
C GLY A 535 28.63 11.32 -18.09
N SER A 536 29.08 12.57 -18.29
CA SER A 536 29.01 13.21 -19.60
C SER A 536 30.25 14.07 -19.87
N VAL A 537 30.69 14.18 -21.12
CA VAL A 537 31.85 14.97 -21.55
C VAL A 537 31.47 15.74 -22.81
N THR A 538 31.77 17.04 -22.87
CA THR A 538 31.56 17.90 -24.04
C THR A 538 32.86 18.59 -24.46
N VAL A 539 33.25 18.48 -25.73
CA VAL A 539 34.50 19.03 -26.31
C VAL A 539 34.22 19.84 -27.58
N GLY A 540 34.74 21.07 -27.68
CA GLY A 540 34.70 21.88 -28.91
C GLY A 540 34.66 23.39 -28.66
N TYR A 541 33.65 23.87 -27.94
CA TYR A 541 33.53 25.25 -27.44
C TYR A 541 34.07 25.35 -26.01
N GLY A 542 35.30 24.87 -25.82
CA GLY A 542 35.86 24.54 -24.50
C GLY A 542 35.71 23.06 -24.13
N PHE A 543 36.22 22.68 -22.96
CA PHE A 543 36.11 21.32 -22.42
C PHE A 543 35.20 21.36 -21.21
N SER A 544 34.15 20.53 -21.17
CA SER A 544 33.40 20.29 -19.95
C SER A 544 33.15 18.80 -19.74
N GLY A 545 33.10 18.39 -18.48
CA GLY A 545 32.81 17.02 -18.08
C GLY A 545 31.96 17.03 -16.82
N SER A 546 31.12 16.03 -16.63
CA SER A 546 30.35 15.83 -15.42
C SER A 546 30.38 14.35 -15.02
N ALA A 547 30.25 14.14 -13.72
CA ALA A 547 30.10 12.84 -13.09
C ALA A 547 28.94 12.94 -12.10
N SER A 548 28.10 11.91 -12.02
CA SER A 548 27.11 11.80 -10.96
C SER A 548 27.03 10.39 -10.39
N VAL A 549 26.69 10.30 -9.11
CA VAL A 549 26.55 9.07 -8.33
C VAL A 549 25.28 9.18 -7.50
N SER A 550 24.40 8.18 -7.53
CA SER A 550 23.26 8.09 -6.62
C SER A 550 23.22 6.76 -5.87
N GLN A 551 22.76 6.78 -4.63
CA GLN A 551 22.59 5.59 -3.81
C GLN A 551 21.41 5.74 -2.86
N GLN A 552 20.54 4.73 -2.84
CA GLN A 552 19.39 4.64 -1.94
C GLN A 552 19.43 3.31 -1.21
N LYS A 553 19.25 3.32 0.10
CA LYS A 553 19.21 2.14 0.96
C LYS A 553 18.01 2.23 1.88
N ILE A 554 17.26 1.14 2.00
CA ILE A 554 16.14 1.03 2.92
C ILE A 554 16.27 -0.31 3.64
N ASP A 555 16.29 -0.28 4.96
CA ASP A 555 16.17 -1.45 5.81
C ASP A 555 15.00 -1.23 6.78
N SER A 556 14.10 -2.21 6.89
CA SER A 556 12.96 -2.19 7.83
C SER A 556 12.83 -3.56 8.48
N ASP A 557 12.54 -3.55 9.78
CA ASP A 557 12.25 -4.74 10.59
C ASP A 557 11.09 -4.44 11.53
N TYR A 558 10.11 -5.35 11.57
CA TYR A 558 8.89 -5.21 12.35
C TYR A 558 8.53 -6.57 12.95
N ALA A 559 8.20 -6.59 14.24
CA ALA A 559 7.57 -7.71 14.90
C ALA A 559 6.57 -7.23 15.95
N SER A 560 5.29 -7.57 15.81
CA SER A 560 4.27 -7.19 16.79
C SER A 560 3.18 -8.23 16.94
N VAL A 561 2.73 -8.46 18.18
CA VAL A 561 1.49 -9.22 18.42
C VAL A 561 0.30 -8.34 18.07
N THR A 562 -0.39 -8.67 16.98
CA THR A 562 -1.60 -7.96 16.54
C THR A 562 -2.86 -8.48 17.25
N GLU A 563 -2.89 -9.77 17.60
CA GLU A 563 -3.95 -10.36 18.41
C GLU A 563 -3.40 -11.29 19.49
N GLN A 564 -3.87 -11.07 20.72
CA GLN A 564 -3.39 -11.78 21.90
C GLN A 564 -4.09 -13.12 22.11
N SER A 565 -3.29 -14.18 22.25
CA SER A 565 -3.79 -15.50 22.63
C SER A 565 -4.25 -15.53 24.08
N GLY A 566 -5.29 -16.32 24.36
CA GLY A 566 -5.76 -16.44 25.72
C GLY A 566 -7.16 -17.02 25.89
N ILE A 567 -7.53 -17.16 27.16
CA ILE A 567 -8.88 -17.49 27.59
C ILE A 567 -9.58 -16.19 28.01
N LYS A 568 -10.68 -15.82 27.36
CA LYS A 568 -11.43 -14.58 27.58
C LYS A 568 -12.85 -14.89 28.04
N ALA A 569 -13.07 -14.93 29.35
CA ALA A 569 -14.40 -15.10 29.94
C ALA A 569 -15.18 -13.77 29.99
N GLY A 570 -16.50 -13.86 30.09
CA GLY A 570 -17.37 -12.72 30.38
C GLY A 570 -17.74 -12.61 31.86
N ASP A 571 -18.96 -12.14 32.12
CA ASP A 571 -19.54 -11.97 33.47
C ASP A 571 -19.66 -13.25 34.31
N GLY A 572 -19.61 -14.43 33.67
CA GLY A 572 -19.63 -15.72 34.35
C GLY A 572 -18.28 -16.15 34.90
N GLY A 573 -17.20 -15.45 34.56
CA GLY A 573 -15.85 -15.74 35.03
C GLY A 573 -15.23 -17.00 34.44
N PHE A 574 -14.01 -17.31 34.88
CA PHE A 574 -13.29 -18.52 34.49
C PHE A 574 -13.09 -19.48 35.67
N GLN A 575 -13.21 -20.79 35.40
CA GLN A 575 -12.95 -21.86 36.36
C GLN A 575 -12.01 -22.87 35.70
N ILE A 576 -10.72 -22.76 36.00
CA ILE A 576 -9.67 -23.49 35.30
C ILE A 576 -8.91 -24.36 36.29
N ASN A 577 -8.87 -25.66 36.03
CA ASN A 577 -8.09 -26.66 36.77
C ASN A 577 -7.05 -27.28 35.84
N VAL A 578 -5.78 -27.16 36.21
CA VAL A 578 -4.64 -27.67 35.45
C VAL A 578 -3.81 -28.58 36.34
N ARG A 579 -3.65 -29.86 35.95
CA ARG A 579 -2.83 -30.81 36.72
C ARG A 579 -1.33 -30.55 36.58
N GLY A 580 -0.91 -29.94 35.48
CA GLY A 580 0.47 -29.54 35.17
C GLY A 580 0.72 -28.04 35.34
N ASN A 581 1.55 -27.48 34.46
CA ASN A 581 1.90 -26.06 34.45
C ASN A 581 0.88 -25.23 33.66
N THR A 582 0.58 -24.02 34.13
CA THR A 582 -0.04 -22.97 33.32
C THR A 582 1.06 -22.04 32.81
N GLY A 583 1.31 -22.04 31.51
CA GLY A 583 2.32 -21.20 30.85
C GLY A 583 1.69 -20.11 29.99
N LEU A 584 2.00 -18.85 30.27
CA LEU A 584 1.54 -17.69 29.50
C LEU A 584 2.74 -16.97 28.86
N LYS A 585 2.73 -16.81 27.54
CA LYS A 585 3.73 -16.04 26.78
C LYS A 585 3.06 -14.97 25.93
N GLY A 586 3.20 -13.71 26.34
CA GLY A 586 2.40 -12.58 25.88
C GLY A 586 0.90 -12.89 25.86
N ALA A 587 0.39 -13.73 26.77
CA ALA A 587 -0.94 -14.33 26.70
C ALA A 587 -1.73 -14.11 28.00
N VAL A 588 -3.07 -14.18 27.92
CA VAL A 588 -3.94 -13.80 29.04
C VAL A 588 -5.00 -14.83 29.41
N ILE A 589 -5.38 -14.86 30.69
CA ILE A 589 -6.61 -15.48 31.19
C ILE A 589 -7.45 -14.40 31.84
N THR A 590 -8.49 -13.93 31.16
CA THR A 590 -9.27 -12.76 31.58
C THR A 590 -10.75 -13.05 31.80
N SER A 591 -11.40 -12.18 32.56
CA SER A 591 -12.84 -12.02 32.61
C SER A 591 -13.20 -10.53 32.58
N THR A 592 -14.50 -10.21 32.65
CA THR A 592 -14.97 -8.85 32.93
C THR A 592 -14.73 -8.48 34.39
N ASP A 593 -14.71 -7.17 34.69
CA ASP A 593 -14.54 -6.66 36.06
C ASP A 593 -15.68 -7.10 36.99
N LYS A 594 -16.88 -7.27 36.43
CA LYS A 594 -18.04 -7.79 37.17
C LYS A 594 -17.81 -9.23 37.66
N ALA A 595 -17.20 -10.09 36.86
CA ALA A 595 -16.85 -11.44 37.30
C ALA A 595 -15.79 -11.42 38.41
N VAL A 596 -14.83 -10.50 38.36
CA VAL A 596 -13.84 -10.29 39.42
C VAL A 596 -14.53 -9.87 40.73
N GLN A 597 -15.41 -8.87 40.68
CA GLN A 597 -16.15 -8.39 41.85
C GLN A 597 -17.03 -9.46 42.48
N ASN A 598 -17.63 -10.32 41.64
CA ASN A 598 -18.47 -11.43 42.10
C ASN A 598 -17.68 -12.64 42.61
N GLY A 599 -16.34 -12.62 42.54
CA GLY A 599 -15.51 -13.77 42.92
C GLY A 599 -15.73 -15.01 42.03
N ALA A 600 -16.13 -14.82 40.78
CA ALA A 600 -16.48 -15.91 39.86
C ALA A 600 -15.26 -16.60 39.21
N ASN A 601 -14.06 -16.07 39.47
CA ASN A 601 -12.81 -16.50 38.87
C ASN A 601 -11.98 -17.40 39.78
N SER A 602 -11.59 -18.57 39.28
CA SER A 602 -10.67 -19.50 39.95
C SER A 602 -9.69 -20.16 38.97
N LEU A 603 -8.41 -20.17 39.32
CA LEU A 603 -7.36 -20.93 38.65
C LEU A 603 -6.65 -21.82 39.66
N THR A 604 -6.76 -23.14 39.49
CA THR A 604 -5.98 -24.13 40.25
C THR A 604 -4.96 -24.75 39.30
N THR A 605 -3.67 -24.70 39.64
CA THR A 605 -2.59 -25.23 38.79
C THR A 605 -1.47 -25.85 39.62
N ALA A 606 -0.65 -26.75 39.06
CA ALA A 606 0.52 -27.25 39.78
C ALA A 606 1.62 -26.20 39.85
N THR A 607 1.87 -25.51 38.74
CA THR A 607 2.84 -24.41 38.63
C THR A 607 2.35 -23.35 37.65
N LEU A 608 2.79 -22.10 37.79
CA LEU A 608 2.42 -20.96 36.94
C LEU A 608 3.70 -20.24 36.45
N THR A 609 3.81 -20.07 35.14
CA THR A 609 4.93 -19.36 34.49
C THR A 609 4.39 -18.31 33.53
N THR A 610 4.94 -17.10 33.57
CA THR A 610 4.57 -16.00 32.68
C THR A 610 5.80 -15.37 32.05
N SER A 611 5.67 -14.96 30.79
CA SER A 611 6.70 -14.19 30.07
C SER A 611 6.03 -13.21 29.10
N ASP A 612 6.56 -12.02 28.95
CA ASP A 612 6.02 -11.02 28.03
C ASP A 612 6.68 -11.15 26.64
N ILE A 613 6.05 -10.58 25.61
CA ILE A 613 6.63 -10.50 24.26
C ILE A 613 7.00 -9.04 23.96
N GLN A 614 8.24 -8.81 23.58
CA GLN A 614 8.70 -7.49 23.14
C GLN A 614 8.34 -7.30 21.67
N ASN A 615 7.60 -6.23 21.38
CA ASN A 615 7.30 -5.80 20.03
C ASN A 615 8.27 -4.69 19.63
N HIS A 616 8.68 -4.70 18.37
CA HIS A 616 9.54 -3.66 17.81
C HIS A 616 9.12 -3.33 16.38
N ALA A 617 9.42 -2.10 16.00
CA ALA A 617 9.24 -1.59 14.65
C ALA A 617 10.37 -0.60 14.41
N ASP A 618 11.31 -0.94 13.55
CA ASP A 618 12.49 -0.14 13.28
C ASP A 618 12.69 -0.04 11.77
N TYR A 619 12.90 1.16 11.27
CA TYR A 619 13.36 1.32 9.89
C TYR A 619 14.36 2.45 9.77
N ASN A 620 15.23 2.31 8.77
CA ASN A 620 16.21 3.31 8.39
C ASN A 620 16.29 3.35 6.86
N ALA A 621 16.03 4.53 6.32
CA ALA A 621 16.14 4.81 4.90
C ALA A 621 17.10 5.98 4.71
N SER A 622 17.98 5.85 3.72
CA SER A 622 18.88 6.92 3.31
C SER A 622 18.94 7.04 1.80
N SER A 623 19.09 8.27 1.33
CA SER A 623 19.29 8.60 -0.07
C SER A 623 20.42 9.60 -0.20
N ILE A 624 21.34 9.35 -1.14
CA ILE A 624 22.49 10.19 -1.46
C ILE A 624 22.50 10.46 -2.96
N GLY A 625 22.51 11.72 -3.35
CA GLY A 625 22.74 12.17 -4.72
C GLY A 625 23.90 13.16 -4.77
N ILE A 626 24.95 12.83 -5.52
CA ILE A 626 26.14 13.67 -5.71
C ILE A 626 26.38 13.85 -7.20
N GLY A 627 26.43 15.10 -7.65
CA GLY A 627 26.77 15.47 -9.01
C GLY A 627 27.85 16.54 -9.02
N GLY A 628 28.77 16.46 -9.98
CA GLY A 628 29.80 17.47 -10.16
C GLY A 628 30.28 17.50 -11.58
N GLY A 629 31.04 18.53 -11.92
CA GLY A 629 31.63 18.66 -13.22
C GLY A 629 32.75 19.68 -13.28
N TYR A 630 33.46 19.66 -14.38
CA TYR A 630 34.49 20.61 -14.73
C TYR A 630 34.11 21.28 -16.05
N SER A 631 34.40 22.56 -16.22
CA SER A 631 34.24 23.28 -17.48
C SER A 631 35.34 24.34 -17.65
N SER A 632 35.88 24.44 -18.86
CA SER A 632 36.82 25.46 -19.31
C SER A 632 36.35 26.02 -20.65
N GLY A 633 36.37 27.34 -20.84
CA GLY A 633 35.98 27.97 -22.12
C GLY A 633 34.51 28.38 -22.27
N GLY A 634 33.72 28.46 -21.19
CA GLY A 634 32.42 29.16 -21.17
C GLY A 634 31.16 28.32 -21.40
N SER A 635 31.28 27.00 -21.57
CA SER A 635 30.15 26.07 -21.79
C SER A 635 29.37 25.72 -20.51
N GLY A 636 30.01 25.83 -19.33
CA GLY A 636 29.41 25.65 -18.01
C GLY A 636 28.87 24.24 -17.71
N VAL A 637 28.70 23.92 -16.42
CA VAL A 637 27.99 22.71 -15.96
C VAL A 637 26.59 23.12 -15.52
N GLY A 638 25.57 22.29 -15.74
CA GLY A 638 24.21 22.52 -15.26
C GLY A 638 23.55 21.25 -14.73
N LYS A 639 22.23 21.24 -14.58
CA LYS A 639 21.47 20.05 -14.19
C LYS A 639 20.62 19.52 -15.34
N ASN A 640 20.43 18.20 -15.40
CA ASN A 640 19.43 17.57 -16.26
C ASN A 640 18.04 17.58 -15.57
N GLN A 641 17.02 17.00 -16.21
CA GLN A 641 15.66 16.92 -15.67
C GLN A 641 15.56 16.10 -14.38
N LYS A 642 16.51 15.20 -14.13
CA LYS A 642 16.60 14.39 -12.90
C LYS A 642 17.39 15.08 -11.79
N GLY A 643 17.83 16.32 -12.01
CA GLY A 643 18.64 17.09 -11.06
C GLY A 643 20.13 16.71 -11.02
N GLU A 644 20.57 15.80 -11.88
CA GLU A 644 21.97 15.34 -11.95
C GLU A 644 22.84 16.35 -12.71
N ALA A 645 24.12 16.45 -12.36
CA ALA A 645 25.08 17.28 -13.08
C ALA A 645 25.18 16.82 -14.54
N THR A 646 25.08 17.76 -15.47
CA THR A 646 25.23 17.50 -16.91
C THR A 646 25.90 18.66 -17.62
N THR A 647 26.29 18.43 -18.87
CA THR A 647 26.92 19.42 -19.76
C THR A 647 26.20 19.43 -21.11
N GLY A 648 26.42 20.47 -21.91
CA GLY A 648 25.89 20.53 -23.27
C GLY A 648 24.36 20.68 -23.35
N GLY A 649 23.74 20.04 -24.34
CA GLY A 649 22.33 20.25 -24.71
C GLY A 649 21.29 19.68 -23.74
N ASP A 650 21.69 18.78 -22.83
CA ASP A 650 20.79 18.16 -21.84
C ASP A 650 20.60 19.04 -20.58
N LYS A 651 21.33 20.17 -20.51
CA LYS A 651 21.22 21.15 -19.43
C LYS A 651 19.87 21.86 -19.49
N VAL A 652 19.11 21.77 -18.40
CA VAL A 652 17.89 22.56 -18.23
C VAL A 652 18.27 24.06 -18.17
N PRO A 653 17.65 24.94 -18.97
CA PRO A 653 17.90 26.38 -18.89
C PRO A 653 17.70 26.92 -17.47
N GLY A 654 18.54 27.87 -17.04
CA GLY A 654 18.50 28.41 -15.66
C GLY A 654 19.01 27.47 -14.56
N SER A 655 19.57 26.30 -14.92
CA SER A 655 20.18 25.35 -13.96
C SER A 655 21.71 25.40 -13.91
N THR A 656 22.33 26.46 -14.45
CA THR A 656 23.80 26.62 -14.48
C THR A 656 24.38 26.58 -13.07
N LEU A 657 25.31 25.66 -12.84
CA LEU A 657 25.99 25.53 -11.57
C LEU A 657 27.09 26.61 -11.44
N PRO A 658 27.26 27.23 -10.27
CA PRO A 658 28.41 28.07 -9.94
C PRO A 658 29.74 27.35 -10.21
N SER A 659 30.79 28.11 -10.53
CA SER A 659 32.11 27.51 -10.82
C SER A 659 33.28 28.25 -10.16
N ALA A 660 34.26 27.48 -9.68
CA ALA A 660 35.53 28.00 -9.16
C ALA A 660 36.69 27.21 -9.78
N GLY A 661 37.60 27.91 -10.48
CA GLY A 661 38.71 27.25 -11.19
C GLY A 661 38.27 26.24 -12.26
N GLY A 662 37.06 26.41 -12.80
CA GLY A 662 36.43 25.48 -13.74
C GLY A 662 35.66 24.34 -13.10
N PHE A 663 35.77 24.10 -11.79
CA PHE A 663 34.99 23.06 -11.09
C PHE A 663 33.63 23.57 -10.64
N SER A 664 32.61 22.72 -10.80
CA SER A 664 31.23 22.93 -10.37
C SER A 664 30.74 21.69 -9.61
N ALA A 665 29.91 21.90 -8.60
CA ALA A 665 29.24 20.85 -7.84
C ALA A 665 27.74 21.13 -7.77
N THR A 666 26.91 20.10 -7.92
CA THR A 666 25.49 20.23 -7.59
C THR A 666 25.36 20.31 -6.07
N PRO A 667 24.42 21.12 -5.55
CA PRO A 667 24.01 20.99 -4.16
C PRO A 667 23.66 19.52 -3.89
N PRO A 668 24.27 18.87 -2.87
CA PRO A 668 24.02 17.46 -2.61
C PRO A 668 22.57 17.25 -2.15
N VAL A 669 21.90 16.24 -2.69
CA VAL A 669 20.58 15.82 -2.23
C VAL A 669 20.77 14.64 -1.30
N VAL A 670 20.73 14.92 0.01
CA VAL A 670 20.90 13.89 1.03
C VAL A 670 19.70 13.85 1.93
N MET A 671 19.11 12.67 2.07
CA MET A 671 17.89 12.47 2.83
C MET A 671 18.01 11.28 3.76
N GLY A 672 17.45 11.43 4.96
CA GLY A 672 17.28 10.37 5.93
C GLY A 672 15.82 10.23 6.33
N ALA A 673 15.39 9.01 6.58
CA ALA A 673 14.16 8.74 7.30
C ALA A 673 14.41 7.58 8.26
N SER A 674 14.02 7.75 9.51
CA SER A 674 14.15 6.71 10.51
C SER A 674 13.01 6.78 11.50
N GLY A 675 12.55 5.62 11.95
CA GLY A 675 11.57 5.50 13.00
C GLY A 675 11.89 4.28 13.85
N SER A 676 11.58 4.38 15.13
CA SER A 676 11.63 3.27 16.07
C SER A 676 10.37 3.30 16.92
N GLY A 677 9.84 2.12 17.21
CA GLY A 677 8.71 1.90 18.09
C GLY A 677 8.95 0.62 18.86
N SER A 678 8.70 0.65 20.15
CA SER A 678 8.72 -0.56 20.97
C SER A 678 7.52 -0.57 21.89
N SER A 679 7.02 -1.76 22.16
CA SER A 679 5.97 -1.99 23.13
C SER A 679 6.10 -3.40 23.68
N THR A 680 5.31 -3.73 24.69
CA THR A 680 5.34 -5.05 25.30
C THR A 680 3.94 -5.63 25.31
N THR A 681 3.80 -6.82 24.76
CA THR A 681 2.61 -7.65 24.94
C THR A 681 2.72 -8.36 26.27
N VAL A 682 1.92 -7.94 27.24
CA VAL A 682 2.01 -8.44 28.62
C VAL A 682 1.26 -9.75 28.80
N SER A 683 1.83 -10.68 29.58
CA SER A 683 1.10 -11.84 30.09
C SER A 683 0.39 -11.51 31.39
N GLY A 684 -0.77 -12.11 31.62
CA GLY A 684 -1.50 -11.87 32.87
C GLY A 684 -2.71 -12.77 33.11
N VAL A 685 -3.19 -12.73 34.34
CA VAL A 685 -4.47 -13.35 34.72
C VAL A 685 -5.30 -12.26 35.40
N SER A 686 -6.57 -12.12 35.07
CA SER A 686 -7.47 -11.12 35.71
C SER A 686 -7.89 -11.54 37.13
N GLY A 687 -8.32 -10.59 37.97
CA GLY A 687 -8.64 -10.78 39.40
C GLY A 687 -9.46 -12.05 39.75
N GLY A 688 -9.14 -12.75 40.84
CA GLY A 688 -9.71 -14.07 41.15
C GLY A 688 -8.83 -14.92 42.07
N ALA A 689 -9.36 -16.07 42.52
CA ALA A 689 -8.63 -17.01 43.36
C ALA A 689 -7.60 -17.80 42.52
N ILE A 690 -6.32 -17.77 42.90
CA ILE A 690 -5.27 -18.56 42.25
C ILE A 690 -4.66 -19.48 43.29
N HIS A 691 -4.66 -20.79 43.01
CA HIS A 691 -4.11 -21.81 43.89
C HIS A 691 -3.02 -22.61 43.17
N ILE A 692 -1.78 -22.47 43.64
CA ILE A 692 -0.63 -23.25 43.17
C ILE A 692 -0.46 -24.44 44.11
N THR A 693 -0.66 -25.65 43.57
CA THR A 693 -0.70 -26.89 44.37
C THR A 693 0.69 -27.49 44.61
N ASN A 694 1.70 -27.17 43.80
CA ASN A 694 3.06 -27.69 43.93
C ASN A 694 4.09 -26.57 44.12
N GLY A 695 4.13 -26.00 45.32
CA GLY A 695 5.07 -24.92 45.67
C GLY A 695 6.55 -25.29 45.54
N ALA A 696 6.92 -26.55 45.81
CA ALA A 696 8.31 -27.01 45.67
C ALA A 696 8.77 -26.98 44.20
N LYS A 697 7.92 -27.47 43.28
CA LYS A 697 8.18 -27.40 41.84
C LYS A 697 8.13 -25.96 41.32
N GLN A 698 7.23 -25.12 41.84
CA GLN A 698 7.15 -23.69 41.50
C GLN A 698 8.48 -22.96 41.82
N GLN A 699 9.02 -23.17 43.01
CA GLN A 699 10.29 -22.59 43.45
C GLN A 699 11.45 -23.09 42.57
N ALA A 700 11.47 -24.37 42.23
CA ALA A 700 12.51 -24.95 41.38
C ALA A 700 12.47 -24.40 39.94
N LEU A 701 11.28 -24.13 39.39
CA LEU A 701 11.11 -23.63 38.02
C LEU A 701 11.35 -22.12 37.89
N THR A 702 10.91 -21.33 38.87
CA THR A 702 10.84 -19.87 38.75
C THR A 702 11.72 -19.10 39.73
N GLY A 703 12.27 -19.78 40.74
CA GLY A 703 12.97 -19.14 41.86
C GLY A 703 12.05 -18.39 42.82
N LYS A 704 10.72 -18.50 42.66
CA LYS A 704 9.69 -17.86 43.50
C LYS A 704 8.78 -18.91 44.10
N ASP A 705 8.33 -18.70 45.33
CA ASP A 705 7.32 -19.56 45.95
C ASP A 705 5.93 -19.24 45.38
N ALA A 706 4.90 -19.95 45.86
CA ALA A 706 3.53 -19.76 45.38
C ALA A 706 3.02 -18.33 45.62
N ASP A 707 3.25 -17.76 46.80
CA ASP A 707 2.76 -16.44 47.19
C ASP A 707 3.48 -15.34 46.41
N GLN A 708 4.80 -15.45 46.25
CA GLN A 708 5.61 -14.55 45.44
C GLN A 708 5.22 -14.62 43.95
N THR A 709 4.85 -15.80 43.45
CA THR A 709 4.38 -15.96 42.06
C THR A 709 3.04 -15.26 41.86
N VAL A 710 2.08 -15.44 42.76
CA VAL A 710 0.76 -14.80 42.69
C VAL A 710 0.86 -13.29 42.87
N ALA A 711 1.70 -12.82 43.82
CA ALA A 711 1.92 -11.40 44.05
C ALA A 711 2.62 -10.69 42.88
N GLY A 712 3.50 -11.39 42.17
CA GLY A 712 4.21 -10.87 41.00
C GLY A 712 3.46 -11.00 39.67
N LEU A 713 2.28 -11.61 39.66
CA LEU A 713 1.48 -11.81 38.46
C LEU A 713 0.80 -10.51 38.04
N ASN A 714 0.80 -10.19 36.74
CA ASN A 714 0.04 -9.05 36.24
C ASN A 714 -1.48 -9.33 36.37
N ARG A 715 -2.14 -8.53 37.22
CA ARG A 715 -3.58 -8.58 37.49
C ARG A 715 -4.38 -7.51 36.76
N ASN A 716 -3.71 -6.54 36.14
CA ASN A 716 -4.32 -5.42 35.41
C ASN A 716 -4.65 -5.82 33.97
N VAL A 717 -5.34 -6.96 33.82
CA VAL A 717 -5.81 -7.48 32.54
C VAL A 717 -7.30 -7.79 32.67
N SER A 718 -8.08 -7.51 31.63
CA SER A 718 -9.53 -7.72 31.60
C SER A 718 -9.95 -8.10 30.18
N SER A 719 -11.09 -8.76 30.00
CA SER A 719 -11.62 -9.08 28.66
C SER A 719 -12.04 -7.82 27.88
N GLU A 720 -12.12 -6.68 28.55
CA GLU A 720 -12.55 -5.39 28.01
C GLU A 720 -11.37 -4.46 27.65
N VAL A 721 -10.15 -4.83 28.00
CA VAL A 721 -8.95 -4.01 27.80
C VAL A 721 -8.03 -4.68 26.79
N ASP A 722 -7.58 -3.92 25.80
CA ASP A 722 -6.55 -4.37 24.88
C ASP A 722 -5.17 -4.32 25.54
N THR A 723 -4.58 -5.49 25.76
CA THR A 723 -3.24 -5.67 26.33
C THR A 723 -2.23 -6.22 25.32
N THR A 724 -2.56 -6.18 24.02
CA THR A 724 -1.64 -6.56 22.93
C THR A 724 -0.43 -5.64 22.89
N GLY A 725 -0.62 -4.35 23.17
CA GLY A 725 0.39 -3.34 22.89
C GLY A 725 0.74 -3.27 21.41
N ALA A 726 -0.15 -3.67 20.49
CA ALA A 726 0.16 -3.77 19.07
C ALA A 726 0.75 -2.45 18.50
N LEU A 727 1.88 -2.56 17.81
CA LEU A 727 2.50 -1.43 17.13
C LEU A 727 1.84 -1.24 15.77
N LYS A 728 1.41 -0.01 15.47
CA LYS A 728 1.04 0.35 14.09
C LYS A 728 2.29 0.26 13.21
N PRO A 729 2.21 -0.31 11.98
CA PRO A 729 3.31 -0.23 11.04
C PRO A 729 3.75 1.22 10.83
N ILE A 730 5.05 1.48 10.98
CA ILE A 730 5.64 2.82 10.85
C ILE A 730 6.41 3.00 9.52
N PHE A 731 6.45 1.97 8.68
CA PHE A 731 7.19 1.93 7.42
C PHE A 731 6.26 1.62 6.25
N ASN A 732 6.44 2.36 5.15
CA ASN A 732 5.82 2.10 3.85
C ASN A 732 6.83 2.47 2.75
N GLU A 733 7.27 1.51 1.93
CA GLU A 733 8.30 1.76 0.90
C GLU A 733 7.87 2.88 -0.06
N LYS A 734 6.61 2.84 -0.53
CA LYS A 734 6.09 3.79 -1.51
C LYS A 734 6.09 5.20 -0.93
N GLU A 735 5.58 5.38 0.29
CA GLU A 735 5.56 6.69 0.95
C GLU A 735 6.97 7.24 1.21
N ILE A 736 7.91 6.39 1.62
CA ILE A 736 9.32 6.80 1.84
C ILE A 736 10.00 7.17 0.52
N ARG A 737 9.81 6.39 -0.56
CA ARG A 737 10.31 6.72 -1.91
C ARG A 737 9.74 8.03 -2.40
N THR A 738 8.43 8.22 -2.32
CA THR A 738 7.74 9.46 -2.72
C THR A 738 8.22 10.65 -1.88
N GLY A 739 8.44 10.45 -0.57
CA GLY A 739 9.01 11.47 0.30
C GLY A 739 10.44 11.88 -0.09
N PHE A 740 11.28 10.92 -0.49
CA PHE A 740 12.60 11.19 -1.04
C PHE A 740 12.53 11.93 -2.38
N GLU A 741 11.59 11.60 -3.25
CA GLU A 741 11.43 12.27 -4.55
C GLU A 741 10.97 13.73 -4.40
N ILE A 742 9.92 13.99 -3.61
CA ILE A 742 9.39 15.33 -3.35
C ILE A 742 10.46 16.20 -2.68
N THR A 743 11.08 15.69 -1.62
CA THR A 743 12.06 16.46 -0.85
C THR A 743 13.34 16.69 -1.63
N GLY A 744 13.80 15.68 -2.38
CA GLY A 744 14.95 15.81 -3.27
C GLY A 744 14.73 16.87 -4.34
N THR A 745 13.53 16.92 -4.92
CA THR A 745 13.13 17.97 -5.86
C THR A 745 13.12 19.35 -5.19
N PHE A 746 12.54 19.49 -3.99
CA PHE A 746 12.56 20.75 -3.23
C PHE A 746 13.99 21.24 -2.93
N ILE A 747 14.85 20.39 -2.35
CA ILE A 747 16.25 20.71 -2.03
C ILE A 747 17.00 21.12 -3.30
N SER A 748 16.81 20.37 -4.39
CA SER A 748 17.44 20.68 -5.67
C SER A 748 17.00 22.05 -6.21
N GLN A 749 15.71 22.37 -6.15
CA GLN A 749 15.16 23.66 -6.62
C GLN A 749 15.56 24.84 -5.73
N ALA A 750 15.62 24.65 -4.41
CA ALA A 750 16.13 25.64 -3.46
C ALA A 750 17.62 25.94 -3.70
N GLY A 751 18.42 24.91 -3.96
CA GLY A 751 19.82 25.07 -4.36
C GLY A 751 19.98 25.80 -5.69
N THR A 752 19.13 25.50 -6.69
CA THR A 752 19.10 26.24 -7.96
C THR A 752 18.74 27.72 -7.74
N PHE A 753 17.78 28.01 -6.87
CA PHE A 753 17.41 29.39 -6.51
C PHE A 753 18.58 30.16 -5.90
N LEU A 754 19.30 29.57 -4.93
CA LEU A 754 20.48 30.19 -4.31
C LEU A 754 21.62 30.38 -5.32
N ASN A 755 21.85 29.41 -6.20
CA ASN A 755 22.83 29.52 -7.29
C ASN A 755 22.51 30.70 -8.21
N ASN A 756 21.25 30.86 -8.62
CA ASN A 756 20.81 31.96 -9.49
C ASN A 756 21.00 33.33 -8.81
N ARG A 757 20.66 33.45 -7.51
CA ARG A 757 20.86 34.69 -6.74
C ARG A 757 22.34 35.06 -6.59
N ALA A 758 23.23 34.08 -6.43
CA ALA A 758 24.67 34.29 -6.38
C ALA A 758 25.23 34.75 -7.75
N GLN A 759 24.73 34.19 -8.85
CA GLN A 759 25.07 34.61 -10.21
C GLN A 759 24.59 36.02 -10.50
N GLU A 760 23.33 36.33 -10.20
CA GLU A 760 22.75 37.69 -10.31
C GLU A 760 23.56 38.71 -9.51
N SER A 761 23.89 38.40 -8.25
CA SER A 761 24.70 39.29 -7.40
C SER A 761 26.09 39.50 -7.96
N THR A 762 26.74 38.46 -8.49
CA THR A 762 28.05 38.58 -9.14
C THR A 762 28.00 39.43 -10.41
N ALA A 763 26.97 39.22 -11.25
CA ALA A 763 26.74 40.01 -12.45
C ALA A 763 26.45 41.48 -12.12
N ALA A 764 25.60 41.73 -11.11
CA ALA A 764 25.27 43.06 -10.64
C ALA A 764 26.49 43.79 -10.04
N GLN A 765 27.32 43.10 -9.25
CA GLN A 765 28.56 43.66 -8.69
C GLN A 765 29.54 44.03 -9.80
N LYS A 766 29.76 43.14 -10.77
CA LYS A 766 30.64 43.41 -11.92
C LYS A 766 30.12 44.58 -12.76
N ALA A 767 28.81 44.64 -13.00
CA ALA A 767 28.19 45.74 -13.74
C ALA A 767 28.29 47.06 -12.96
N LEU A 768 28.16 47.02 -11.63
CA LEU A 768 28.27 48.18 -10.76
C LEU A 768 29.70 48.72 -10.72
N ASP A 769 30.68 47.83 -10.61
CA ASP A 769 32.11 48.19 -10.63
C ASP A 769 32.50 48.76 -12.00
N ALA A 770 32.00 48.17 -13.09
CA ALA A 770 32.21 48.69 -14.45
C ALA A 770 31.54 50.07 -14.66
N GLU A 771 30.35 50.29 -14.09
CA GLU A 771 29.66 51.58 -14.17
C GLU A 771 30.35 52.65 -13.31
N LYS A 772 30.81 52.30 -12.11
CA LYS A 772 31.58 53.20 -11.22
C LYS A 772 32.98 53.51 -11.73
N ALA A 773 33.55 52.64 -12.57
CA ALA A 773 34.82 52.89 -13.24
C ALA A 773 34.72 53.92 -14.38
N LYS A 774 33.51 54.31 -14.80
CA LYS A 774 33.32 55.40 -15.76
C LYS A 774 33.61 56.77 -15.12
N PRO A 775 34.06 57.77 -15.91
CA PRO A 775 34.12 59.17 -15.49
C PRO A 775 32.79 59.64 -14.88
N ALA A 776 32.84 60.48 -13.84
CA ALA A 776 31.66 60.84 -13.02
C ALA A 776 30.52 61.53 -13.80
N ASP A 777 30.84 62.16 -14.93
CA ASP A 777 29.91 62.78 -15.89
C ASP A 777 29.21 61.78 -16.83
N GLN A 778 29.70 60.53 -16.89
CA GLN A 778 29.18 59.44 -17.73
C GLN A 778 28.58 58.28 -16.92
N GLN A 779 28.53 58.42 -15.59
CA GLN A 779 27.90 57.45 -14.70
C GLN A 779 26.39 57.55 -14.79
N ASP A 780 25.72 56.44 -15.05
CA ASP A 780 24.27 56.36 -14.95
C ASP A 780 23.85 56.14 -13.49
N ALA A 781 23.42 57.21 -12.83
CA ALA A 781 22.98 57.19 -11.43
C ALA A 781 21.77 56.26 -11.21
N ALA A 782 20.87 56.13 -12.19
CA ALA A 782 19.71 55.24 -12.10
C ALA A 782 20.16 53.77 -12.18
N LYS A 783 21.12 53.45 -13.05
CA LYS A 783 21.71 52.12 -13.16
C LYS A 783 22.55 51.75 -11.94
N ILE A 784 23.31 52.69 -11.37
CA ILE A 784 24.02 52.50 -10.10
C ILE A 784 23.02 52.21 -8.96
N ALA A 785 21.92 52.97 -8.87
CA ALA A 785 20.87 52.74 -7.87
C ALA A 785 20.18 51.38 -8.06
N GLN A 786 19.85 51.02 -9.29
CA GLN A 786 19.25 49.73 -9.64
C GLN A 786 20.16 48.55 -9.28
N LEU A 787 21.43 48.59 -9.69
CA LEU A 787 22.40 47.53 -9.40
C LEU A 787 22.69 47.44 -7.90
N THR A 788 22.74 48.57 -7.20
CA THR A 788 22.88 48.61 -5.74
C THR A 788 21.65 48.00 -5.06
N GLN A 789 20.44 48.27 -5.57
CA GLN A 789 19.20 47.66 -5.07
C GLN A 789 19.18 46.15 -5.29
N THR A 790 19.54 45.66 -6.50
CA THR A 790 19.67 44.22 -6.78
C THR A 790 20.66 43.55 -5.81
N LEU A 791 21.80 44.19 -5.53
CA LEU A 791 22.77 43.68 -4.55
C LEU A 791 22.22 43.66 -3.13
N GLN A 792 21.44 44.67 -2.73
CA GLN A 792 20.79 44.71 -1.40
C GLN A 792 19.68 43.66 -1.27
N ASP A 793 18.84 43.51 -2.28
CA ASP A 793 17.75 42.52 -2.30
C ASP A 793 18.33 41.09 -2.26
N ASN A 794 19.37 40.84 -3.04
CA ASN A 794 20.06 39.55 -3.06
C ASN A 794 20.96 39.33 -1.83
N ALA A 795 21.36 40.37 -1.08
CA ALA A 795 22.13 40.21 0.16
C ALA A 795 21.37 39.41 1.23
N THR A 796 20.03 39.44 1.21
CA THR A 796 19.18 38.59 2.07
C THR A 796 19.39 37.09 1.81
N TRP A 797 19.74 36.73 0.57
CA TRP A 797 19.96 35.35 0.10
C TRP A 797 21.46 35.02 -0.10
N GLY A 798 22.34 36.00 0.11
CA GLY A 798 23.79 35.83 0.11
C GLY A 798 24.30 35.14 1.38
N MET A 799 25.59 34.82 1.41
CA MET A 799 26.21 34.16 2.57
C MET A 799 26.14 35.03 3.84
N GLY A 800 25.59 34.47 4.92
CA GLY A 800 25.31 35.19 6.18
C GLY A 800 24.03 36.06 6.15
N GLY A 801 23.28 36.05 5.04
CA GLY A 801 21.97 36.70 4.92
C GLY A 801 20.86 35.95 5.66
N THR A 802 19.87 36.68 6.17
CA THR A 802 18.79 36.12 7.00
C THR A 802 17.86 35.18 6.25
N GLY A 803 17.53 35.49 4.99
CA GLY A 803 16.68 34.63 4.15
C GLY A 803 17.39 33.32 3.77
N ARG A 804 18.70 33.40 3.50
CA ARG A 804 19.53 32.21 3.24
C ARG A 804 19.60 31.30 4.46
N MET A 805 19.93 31.82 5.64
CA MET A 805 20.00 31.02 6.87
C MET A 805 18.67 30.30 7.16
N LEU A 806 17.53 30.95 6.88
CA LEU A 806 16.21 30.34 7.01
C LEU A 806 16.00 29.24 5.96
N LEU A 807 16.36 29.46 4.69
CA LEU A 807 16.22 28.46 3.64
C LEU A 807 17.12 27.24 3.88
N THR A 808 18.38 27.45 4.29
CA THR A 808 19.31 26.38 4.67
C THR A 808 18.78 25.59 5.86
N ALA A 809 18.20 26.26 6.85
CA ALA A 809 17.54 25.58 7.97
C ALA A 809 16.31 24.77 7.54
N LEU A 810 15.54 25.25 6.56
CA LEU A 810 14.39 24.52 5.99
C LEU A 810 14.83 23.32 5.15
N THR A 811 15.87 23.44 4.32
CA THR A 811 16.39 22.32 3.52
C THR A 811 17.08 21.28 4.39
N ALA A 812 17.82 21.70 5.42
CA ALA A 812 18.41 20.80 6.42
C ALA A 812 17.32 20.08 7.24
N GLY A 813 16.29 20.82 7.66
CA GLY A 813 15.14 20.25 8.38
C GLY A 813 14.34 19.25 7.54
N ALA A 814 14.14 19.54 6.25
CA ALA A 814 13.45 18.65 5.32
C ALA A 814 14.29 17.41 4.97
N GLY A 815 15.61 17.54 4.80
CA GLY A 815 16.48 16.40 4.45
C GLY A 815 16.80 15.45 5.62
N ALA A 816 16.76 15.91 6.87
CA ALA A 816 17.30 15.13 7.99
C ALA A 816 16.40 13.97 8.47
N ASN A 817 15.09 14.18 8.65
CA ASN A 817 14.14 13.11 8.96
C ASN A 817 12.76 13.42 8.40
N LEU A 818 12.36 12.68 7.36
CA LEU A 818 11.11 12.94 6.63
C LEU A 818 9.84 12.57 7.38
N THR A 819 9.91 11.73 8.41
CA THR A 819 8.71 11.13 9.04
C THR A 819 8.23 11.80 10.32
N GLY A 820 8.95 12.79 10.87
CA GLY A 820 8.56 13.49 12.09
C GLY A 820 7.71 14.74 11.84
N GLY A 821 6.53 14.92 12.46
CA GLY A 821 5.54 15.98 12.09
C GLY A 821 5.98 17.46 12.07
N MET A 822 5.08 18.40 11.72
CA MET A 822 5.39 19.84 11.54
C MET A 822 6.11 20.50 12.72
N GLY A 823 5.80 20.08 13.96
CA GLY A 823 6.51 20.53 15.15
C GLY A 823 7.99 20.12 15.15
N GLN A 824 8.31 18.92 14.68
CA GLN A 824 9.68 18.40 14.59
C GLN A 824 10.45 19.03 13.42
N LEU A 825 9.78 19.37 12.31
CA LEU A 825 10.36 20.19 11.24
C LEU A 825 10.74 21.59 11.74
N ALA A 826 9.84 22.26 12.46
CA ALA A 826 10.10 23.56 13.05
C ALA A 826 11.22 23.49 14.10
N GLN A 827 11.26 22.43 14.93
CA GLN A 827 12.34 22.18 15.87
C GLN A 827 13.67 21.98 15.15
N ASN A 828 13.75 21.12 14.14
CA ASN A 828 14.99 20.88 13.38
C ASN A 828 15.49 22.14 12.66
N ALA A 829 14.58 22.93 12.07
CA ALA A 829 14.93 24.22 11.47
C ALA A 829 15.41 25.24 12.53
N THR A 830 14.79 25.26 13.72
CA THR A 830 15.21 26.12 14.83
C THR A 830 16.57 25.70 15.38
N VAL A 831 16.81 24.40 15.53
CA VAL A 831 18.10 23.85 15.97
C VAL A 831 19.19 24.15 14.95
N ALA A 832 18.94 23.98 13.65
CA ALA A 832 19.87 24.34 12.59
C ALA A 832 20.19 25.86 12.61
N TYR A 833 19.20 26.70 12.85
CA TYR A 833 19.39 28.14 13.02
C TYR A 833 20.25 28.48 14.26
N LEU A 834 19.98 27.84 15.41
CA LEU A 834 20.79 28.01 16.63
C LEU A 834 22.22 27.48 16.44
N GLN A 835 22.39 26.37 15.73
CA GLN A 835 23.68 25.82 15.38
C GLN A 835 24.47 26.78 14.49
N ALA A 836 23.81 27.51 13.58
CA ALA A 836 24.45 28.56 12.79
C ALA A 836 24.96 29.71 13.67
N LEU A 837 24.18 30.14 14.67
CA LEU A 837 24.62 31.16 15.63
C LEU A 837 25.80 30.67 16.50
N GLY A 838 25.74 29.42 16.97
CA GLY A 838 26.80 28.80 17.78
C GLY A 838 28.10 28.60 17.00
N ALA A 839 28.02 28.19 15.73
CA ALA A 839 29.19 28.05 14.85
C ALA A 839 29.90 29.39 14.62
N ASN A 840 29.16 30.49 14.52
CA ASN A 840 29.73 31.83 14.41
C ASN A 840 30.51 32.23 15.67
N GLN A 841 29.98 31.91 16.86
CA GLN A 841 30.65 32.21 18.12
C GLN A 841 31.92 31.36 18.34
N VAL A 842 31.88 30.08 17.94
CA VAL A 842 33.06 29.21 17.94
C VAL A 842 34.15 29.71 17.00
N LYS A 843 33.79 30.23 15.81
CA LYS A 843 34.76 30.84 14.90
C LYS A 843 35.52 31.99 15.55
N GLN A 844 34.84 32.89 16.27
CA GLN A 844 35.49 33.99 16.99
C GLN A 844 36.47 33.51 18.09
N ILE A 845 36.14 32.42 18.77
CA ILE A 845 37.00 31.79 19.79
C ILE A 845 38.22 31.13 19.13
N ALA A 846 38.01 30.39 18.04
CA ALA A 846 39.07 29.71 17.29
C ALA A 846 40.04 30.70 16.63
N ASP A 847 39.53 31.80 16.07
CA ASP A 847 40.34 32.89 15.50
C ASP A 847 41.24 33.52 16.58
N GLY A 848 40.78 33.57 17.83
CA GLY A 848 41.58 34.02 18.99
C GLY A 848 42.64 33.01 19.46
N LEU A 849 42.51 31.73 19.11
CA LEU A 849 43.43 30.65 19.46
C LEU A 849 44.48 30.35 18.37
N GLY A 850 44.22 30.78 17.12
CA GLY A 850 45.16 30.65 15.99
C GLY A 850 45.47 29.21 15.57
N SER A 851 44.59 28.24 15.85
CA SER A 851 44.79 26.82 15.53
C SER A 851 43.62 26.24 14.73
N GLU A 852 43.93 25.74 13.54
CA GLU A 852 42.95 25.08 12.65
C GLU A 852 42.47 23.73 13.22
N ASP A 853 43.31 23.03 13.98
CA ASP A 853 42.92 21.79 14.69
C ASP A 853 41.93 22.09 15.82
N ALA A 854 42.18 23.17 16.58
CA ALA A 854 41.25 23.64 17.61
C ALA A 854 39.92 24.10 17.00
N ARG A 855 39.98 24.73 15.82
CA ARG A 855 38.80 25.15 15.07
C ARG A 855 37.95 23.97 14.61
N ALA A 856 38.56 22.97 13.96
CA ALA A 856 37.86 21.77 13.52
C ALA A 856 37.27 20.99 14.71
N ALA A 857 38.00 20.90 15.83
CA ALA A 857 37.52 20.26 17.05
C ALA A 857 36.33 21.01 17.69
N LEU A 858 36.37 22.34 17.77
CA LEU A 858 35.26 23.13 18.30
C LEU A 858 34.03 23.07 17.38
N HIS A 859 34.22 23.08 16.06
CA HIS A 859 33.14 22.85 15.11
C HIS A 859 32.57 21.42 15.20
N ALA A 860 33.40 20.41 15.47
CA ALA A 860 32.95 19.05 15.74
C ALA A 860 32.00 18.99 16.95
N ILE A 861 32.32 19.72 18.01
CA ILE A 861 31.49 19.79 19.22
C ILE A 861 30.15 20.47 18.92
N VAL A 862 30.17 21.59 18.20
CA VAL A 862 28.93 22.29 17.79
C VAL A 862 28.10 21.43 16.83
N GLY A 863 28.74 20.73 15.91
CA GLY A 863 28.11 19.78 15.01
C GLY A 863 27.45 18.61 15.73
N CYS A 864 28.14 18.04 16.73
CA CYS A 864 27.59 17.01 17.60
C CYS A 864 26.39 17.52 18.40
N ALA A 865 26.52 18.70 19.03
CA ALA A 865 25.47 19.27 19.86
C ALA A 865 24.23 19.64 19.04
N GLY A 866 24.40 20.22 17.85
CA GLY A 866 23.31 20.51 16.93
C GLY A 866 22.60 19.24 16.45
N ALA A 867 23.35 18.20 16.08
CA ALA A 867 22.77 16.92 15.71
C ALA A 867 22.02 16.27 16.89
N ALA A 868 22.63 16.20 18.07
CA ALA A 868 22.01 15.63 19.27
C ALA A 868 20.73 16.41 19.68
N ALA A 869 20.75 17.74 19.59
CA ALA A 869 19.58 18.58 19.85
C ALA A 869 18.44 18.35 18.84
N GLY A 870 18.76 17.94 17.61
CA GLY A 870 17.80 17.50 16.59
C GLY A 870 17.44 16.02 16.64
N SER A 871 17.82 15.28 17.70
CA SER A 871 17.68 13.81 17.81
C SER A 871 18.38 13.02 16.69
N GLN A 872 19.53 13.52 16.23
CA GLN A 872 20.35 12.94 15.16
C GLN A 872 21.72 12.47 15.69
N SER A 873 22.47 11.76 14.84
CA SER A 873 23.78 11.22 15.20
C SER A 873 24.80 12.34 15.47
N CYS A 874 25.17 12.50 16.75
CA CYS A 874 26.26 13.40 17.19
C CYS A 874 27.55 13.14 16.40
N GLY A 875 27.92 11.87 16.18
CA GLY A 875 29.13 11.52 15.42
C GLY A 875 29.07 11.99 13.96
N ALA A 876 27.91 11.86 13.31
CA ALA A 876 27.72 12.37 11.95
C ALA A 876 27.77 13.91 11.91
N GLY A 877 27.14 14.59 12.88
CA GLY A 877 27.17 16.05 12.97
C GLY A 877 28.57 16.60 13.25
N ALA A 878 29.31 15.93 14.15
CA ALA A 878 30.69 16.28 14.46
C ALA A 878 31.62 16.12 13.26
N MET A 879 31.53 14.99 12.57
CA MET A 879 32.29 14.72 11.37
C MET A 879 31.95 15.75 10.28
N GLY A 880 30.66 15.99 10.02
CA GLY A 880 30.24 16.96 9.02
C GLY A 880 30.85 18.35 9.22
N ALA A 881 30.78 18.86 10.45
CA ALA A 881 31.33 20.16 10.79
C ALA A 881 32.87 20.20 10.76
N ALA A 882 33.55 19.19 11.34
CA ALA A 882 35.00 19.13 11.36
C ALA A 882 35.61 18.92 9.96
N THR A 883 35.04 18.01 9.19
CA THR A 883 35.45 17.73 7.81
C THR A 883 35.24 18.95 6.93
N SER A 884 34.15 19.69 7.09
CA SER A 884 33.96 20.97 6.40
C SER A 884 35.04 22.01 6.77
N SER A 885 35.41 22.14 8.04
CA SER A 885 36.48 23.06 8.46
C SER A 885 37.84 22.69 7.87
N VAL A 886 38.18 21.39 7.87
CA VAL A 886 39.44 20.87 7.31
C VAL A 886 39.48 21.00 5.79
N ILE A 887 38.41 20.62 5.09
CA ILE A 887 38.34 20.81 3.62
C ILE A 887 38.37 22.31 3.31
N GLY A 888 37.66 23.12 4.10
CA GLY A 888 37.68 24.58 3.99
C GLY A 888 39.08 25.16 4.09
N SER A 889 39.89 24.76 5.09
CA SER A 889 41.25 25.27 5.28
C SER A 889 42.24 24.79 4.22
N LEU A 890 41.99 23.63 3.59
CA LEU A 890 42.76 23.12 2.45
C LEU A 890 42.46 23.87 1.14
N LEU A 891 41.32 24.58 1.05
CA LEU A 891 40.95 25.43 -0.08
C LEU A 891 41.44 26.88 0.13
N SER A 892 41.77 27.60 -0.95
CA SER A 892 42.35 28.96 -0.87
C SER A 892 41.51 29.95 -0.04
N PRO A 893 42.14 30.98 0.61
CA PRO A 893 41.46 31.95 1.45
C PRO A 893 40.28 32.63 0.73
N THR A 894 39.20 32.93 1.46
CA THR A 894 37.95 33.50 0.91
C THR A 894 38.04 34.98 0.52
N ASN A 895 39.19 35.62 0.75
CA ASN A 895 39.39 37.05 0.53
C ASN A 895 39.32 37.40 -0.97
N GLY A 896 38.41 38.29 -1.34
CA GLY A 896 38.24 38.74 -2.73
C GLY A 896 37.38 37.82 -3.62
N MET A 897 36.78 36.75 -3.08
CA MET A 897 35.87 35.89 -3.85
C MET A 897 34.55 36.59 -4.18
N THR A 898 34.03 36.38 -5.39
CA THR A 898 32.68 36.80 -5.78
C THR A 898 31.60 35.95 -5.09
N PRO A 899 30.34 36.40 -5.01
CA PRO A 899 29.24 35.60 -4.49
C PRO A 899 29.11 34.22 -5.16
N ASP A 900 29.31 34.13 -6.49
CA ASP A 900 29.26 32.87 -7.25
C ASP A 900 30.42 31.91 -6.88
N GLN A 901 31.65 32.42 -6.73
CA GLN A 901 32.80 31.61 -6.32
C GLN A 901 32.64 31.04 -4.90
N ARG A 902 32.05 31.82 -4.00
CA ARG A 902 31.72 31.38 -2.65
C ARG A 902 30.67 30.25 -2.68
N GLN A 903 29.61 30.42 -3.48
CA GLN A 903 28.58 29.38 -3.66
C GLN A 903 29.17 28.09 -4.27
N ALA A 904 30.06 28.20 -5.24
CA ALA A 904 30.76 27.06 -5.83
C ALA A 904 31.60 26.30 -4.78
N ARG A 905 32.29 27.03 -3.90
CA ARG A 905 33.07 26.45 -2.79
C ARG A 905 32.17 25.71 -1.81
N GLU A 906 31.02 26.26 -1.44
CA GLU A 906 30.06 25.60 -0.55
C GLU A 906 29.53 24.30 -1.16
N ASN A 907 29.04 24.33 -2.42
CA ASN A 907 28.52 23.13 -3.08
C ASN A 907 29.60 22.04 -3.16
N LEU A 908 30.86 22.41 -3.37
CA LEU A 908 31.98 21.47 -3.42
C LEU A 908 32.28 20.85 -2.05
N VAL A 909 32.43 21.67 -1.00
CA VAL A 909 32.73 21.18 0.36
C VAL A 909 31.59 20.28 0.87
N THR A 910 30.34 20.72 0.70
CA THR A 910 29.16 19.95 1.13
C THR A 910 28.99 18.64 0.36
N SER A 911 29.31 18.61 -0.95
CA SER A 911 29.31 17.38 -1.75
C SER A 911 30.42 16.41 -1.33
N LEU A 912 31.61 16.91 -0.98
CA LEU A 912 32.70 16.09 -0.45
C LEU A 912 32.33 15.50 0.92
N VAL A 913 31.71 16.29 1.80
CA VAL A 913 31.18 15.81 3.09
C VAL A 913 30.11 14.75 2.87
N ALA A 914 29.16 14.97 1.95
CA ALA A 914 28.14 13.98 1.59
C ALA A 914 28.77 12.67 1.08
N GLY A 915 29.79 12.76 0.23
CA GLY A 915 30.51 11.61 -0.32
C GLY A 915 31.32 10.84 0.73
N ILE A 916 32.03 11.55 1.61
CA ILE A 916 32.77 10.96 2.74
C ILE A 916 31.79 10.28 3.70
N ALA A 917 30.65 10.92 3.99
CA ALA A 917 29.63 10.36 4.85
C ALA A 917 29.03 9.06 4.26
N GLY A 918 28.70 9.08 2.97
CA GLY A 918 28.25 7.90 2.24
C GLY A 918 29.28 6.76 2.23
N ALA A 919 30.56 7.07 2.04
CA ALA A 919 31.64 6.07 2.03
C ALA A 919 31.95 5.48 3.42
N THR A 920 31.70 6.24 4.49
CA THR A 920 31.98 5.83 5.88
C THR A 920 30.76 5.23 6.60
N GLY A 921 29.59 5.21 5.96
CA GLY A 921 28.36 4.63 6.51
C GLY A 921 27.69 5.44 7.62
N VAL A 922 28.16 6.67 7.88
CA VAL A 922 27.54 7.61 8.81
C VAL A 922 26.36 8.34 8.15
N ASN A 923 25.42 8.85 8.96
CA ASN A 923 24.23 9.52 8.44
C ASN A 923 24.63 10.74 7.59
N ALA A 924 24.54 10.59 6.27
CA ALA A 924 24.98 11.61 5.33
C ALA A 924 24.12 12.88 5.41
N ALA A 925 22.83 12.78 5.73
CA ALA A 925 21.96 13.96 5.83
C ALA A 925 22.37 14.85 7.01
N THR A 926 22.64 14.25 8.17
CA THR A 926 23.13 14.94 9.37
C THR A 926 24.53 15.54 9.13
N ALA A 927 25.45 14.77 8.53
CA ALA A 927 26.81 15.24 8.25
C ALA A 927 26.83 16.40 7.24
N THR A 928 26.10 16.26 6.12
CA THR A 928 26.01 17.31 5.09
C THR A 928 25.35 18.58 5.62
N SER A 929 24.31 18.46 6.45
CA SER A 929 23.64 19.62 7.06
C SER A 929 24.57 20.38 8.01
N ALA A 930 25.26 19.67 8.92
CA ALA A 930 26.23 20.27 9.83
C ALA A 930 27.41 20.89 9.08
N GLY A 931 27.86 20.22 8.01
CA GLY A 931 28.92 20.72 7.14
C GLY A 931 28.50 21.96 6.35
N GLN A 932 27.25 22.05 5.87
CA GLN A 932 26.73 23.22 5.17
C GLN A 932 26.66 24.43 6.11
N ILE A 933 26.13 24.24 7.33
CA ILE A 933 26.05 25.28 8.36
C ILE A 933 27.46 25.80 8.73
N GLU A 934 28.45 24.92 8.86
CA GLU A 934 29.84 25.34 9.12
C GLU A 934 30.37 26.21 7.98
N VAL A 935 30.23 25.76 6.72
CA VAL A 935 30.83 26.42 5.57
C VAL A 935 30.24 27.81 5.36
N GLU A 936 28.92 27.95 5.52
CA GLU A 936 28.25 29.26 5.42
C GLU A 936 28.76 30.25 6.48
N ASN A 937 29.03 29.80 7.71
CA ASN A 937 29.54 30.66 8.79
C ASN A 937 31.03 30.98 8.63
N ASN A 938 31.80 30.06 8.03
CA ASN A 938 33.23 30.22 7.81
C ASN A 938 33.52 31.28 6.72
N GLN A 939 32.66 31.43 5.71
CA GLN A 939 32.88 32.32 4.55
C GLN A 939 32.56 33.81 4.74
N VAL A 940 32.04 34.21 5.90
CA VAL A 940 31.78 35.63 6.20
C VAL A 940 33.09 36.32 6.64
N TRP A 941 33.72 37.10 5.74
CA TRP A 941 34.83 38.03 6.04
C TRP A 941 34.43 39.47 5.69
N GLY A 942 34.52 40.38 6.66
CA GLY A 942 34.49 41.83 6.48
C GLY A 942 34.13 42.59 7.76
N PRO A 943 34.90 43.61 8.20
CA PRO A 943 34.54 44.42 9.36
C PRO A 943 33.48 45.44 8.95
N ALA A 944 32.24 45.28 9.42
CA ALA A 944 31.27 46.35 9.45
C ALA A 944 30.55 46.31 10.82
N PRO A 945 30.61 47.38 11.63
CA PRO A 945 29.89 47.42 12.88
C PRO A 945 28.39 47.51 12.56
N ARG A 946 27.59 46.54 13.01
CA ARG A 946 26.14 46.73 13.07
C ARG A 946 25.85 47.66 14.26
N PRO A 947 25.17 48.80 14.10
CA PRO A 947 24.66 49.52 15.26
C PRO A 947 23.64 48.62 15.95
N SER A 948 23.87 48.35 17.23
CA SER A 948 22.93 47.65 18.10
C SER A 948 21.60 48.41 18.12
N PRO A 949 20.43 47.74 17.96
CA PRO A 949 19.18 48.39 18.31
C PRO A 949 19.20 48.67 19.83
N PRO A 950 18.71 49.83 20.31
CA PRO A 950 18.64 50.10 21.73
C PRO A 950 17.78 49.04 22.43
N PRO A 951 18.13 48.65 23.67
CA PRO A 951 17.37 47.66 24.41
C PRO A 951 15.91 48.13 24.58
N PRO A 952 14.92 47.23 24.47
CA PRO A 952 13.54 47.60 24.73
C PRO A 952 13.39 48.02 26.18
N SER A 953 12.77 49.18 26.41
CA SER A 953 12.35 49.58 27.75
C SER A 953 11.38 48.53 28.32
N PRO A 954 11.49 48.17 29.60
CA PRO A 954 10.64 47.14 30.19
C PRO A 954 9.18 47.61 30.21
N GLY A 955 8.26 46.90 29.54
CA GLY A 955 6.82 47.08 29.78
C GLY A 955 5.82 46.96 28.62
N GLN A 956 6.21 46.67 27.38
CA GLN A 956 5.23 46.42 26.30
C GLN A 956 5.21 44.97 25.82
N PRO A 957 4.02 44.35 25.64
CA PRO A 957 3.92 42.99 25.11
C PRO A 957 4.39 42.94 23.65
N ARG A 958 5.25 41.95 23.34
CA ARG A 958 5.76 41.70 21.99
C ARG A 958 4.63 41.21 21.08
N LYS A 959 4.43 41.85 19.92
CA LYS A 959 3.58 41.31 18.85
C LYS A 959 4.27 40.10 18.17
N PRO A 960 3.53 39.09 17.70
CA PRO A 960 4.09 38.02 16.88
C PRO A 960 4.69 38.58 15.58
N PHE A 961 5.76 37.95 15.10
CA PHE A 961 6.49 38.31 13.89
C PHE A 961 5.68 37.92 12.64
N GLU A 962 5.37 38.87 11.75
CA GLU A 962 4.74 38.61 10.45
C GLU A 962 5.82 38.55 9.35
N THR A 963 5.84 37.48 8.55
CA THR A 963 6.66 37.35 7.34
C THR A 963 6.06 38.11 6.15
N PRO A 964 6.83 38.87 5.36
CA PRO A 964 6.33 39.45 4.11
C PRO A 964 5.99 38.33 3.11
N GLY A 965 4.71 38.16 2.79
CA GLY A 965 4.23 37.26 1.73
C GLY A 965 3.43 36.02 2.18
N PHE A 966 3.27 35.77 3.48
CA PHE A 966 2.39 34.71 3.99
C PHE A 966 1.34 35.31 4.93
N LYS A 967 0.06 35.32 4.51
CA LYS A 967 -1.07 35.54 5.41
C LYS A 967 -1.52 34.19 5.96
N GLY A 968 -0.99 33.82 7.13
CA GLY A 968 -1.55 32.74 7.93
C GLY A 968 -2.76 33.25 8.69
N ASP A 969 -3.89 32.55 8.58
CA ASP A 969 -5.09 32.84 9.36
C ASP A 969 -4.76 32.76 10.87
N THR A 970 -5.27 33.73 11.61
CA THR A 970 -5.00 33.89 13.04
C THR A 970 -5.72 32.82 13.85
N ALA A 971 -4.96 32.04 14.61
CA ALA A 971 -5.48 31.12 15.62
C ALA A 971 -6.35 31.87 16.63
N LYS A 972 -7.57 31.39 16.86
CA LYS A 972 -8.43 31.85 17.96
C LYS A 972 -8.01 31.14 19.24
N LYS A 973 -8.09 31.87 20.35
CA LYS A 973 -7.79 31.42 21.72
C LYS A 973 -8.60 30.15 22.06
N GLY A 974 -7.94 28.99 22.15
CA GLY A 974 -8.58 27.71 22.49
C GLY A 974 -7.70 26.46 22.36
N ASP A 975 -6.66 26.49 21.53
CA ASP A 975 -5.89 25.26 21.22
C ASP A 975 -4.73 25.06 22.21
N GLY A 976 -5.04 24.48 23.36
CA GLY A 976 -4.07 24.04 24.36
C GLY A 976 -3.53 22.64 24.04
N VAL A 977 -2.22 22.54 23.77
CA VAL A 977 -1.46 21.28 23.81
C VAL A 977 -0.30 21.47 24.78
N ILE A 978 -0.51 21.10 26.06
CA ILE A 978 0.48 20.48 26.96
C ILE A 978 -0.30 19.58 27.93
N SER A 979 -0.01 18.29 27.90
CA SER A 979 -0.35 17.23 28.89
C SER A 979 0.25 17.55 30.26
N ASP A 980 -0.43 17.32 31.40
CA ASP A 980 -0.49 16.04 32.14
C ASP A 980 -1.20 16.29 33.53
N PRO A 981 -1.42 15.32 34.45
CA PRO A 981 -2.44 14.26 34.51
C PRO A 981 -3.39 14.34 35.74
N VAL A 982 -4.39 13.44 35.75
CA VAL A 982 -5.20 12.94 36.89
C VAL A 982 -6.40 13.78 37.41
N GLN A 983 -7.56 13.10 37.45
CA GLN A 983 -8.78 13.31 38.27
C GLN A 983 -9.74 14.50 37.96
N GLN A 984 -10.89 14.19 37.37
CA GLN A 984 -12.25 14.22 37.99
C GLN A 984 -13.33 14.26 36.89
N LEU A 985 -14.16 13.22 36.85
CA LEU A 985 -15.42 13.21 36.10
C LEU A 985 -16.54 13.63 37.07
N ASP A 986 -17.27 14.69 36.74
CA ASP A 986 -18.63 14.93 37.23
C ASP A 986 -19.56 15.09 36.00
N PRO A 987 -20.72 14.42 35.94
CA PRO A 987 -21.46 14.14 34.72
C PRO A 987 -22.68 15.05 34.61
N THR A 988 -22.67 16.05 33.75
CA THR A 988 -23.92 16.71 33.29
C THR A 988 -23.67 17.52 32.01
N ALA A 989 -23.93 16.91 30.84
CA ALA A 989 -24.28 17.67 29.65
C ALA A 989 -25.17 16.82 28.73
N ASN A 990 -26.41 17.30 28.57
CA ASN A 990 -27.55 16.64 27.97
C ASN A 990 -27.37 16.26 26.50
N VAL A 991 -27.58 14.97 26.22
CA VAL A 991 -27.96 14.46 24.90
C VAL A 991 -29.43 14.80 24.66
N HIS A 992 -29.71 15.64 23.66
CA HIS A 992 -31.05 15.76 23.08
C HIS A 992 -31.19 14.73 21.96
N ALA A 993 -31.97 13.68 22.25
CA ALA A 993 -32.47 12.72 21.29
C ALA A 993 -33.90 13.11 20.87
N ASN A 994 -34.23 12.96 19.57
CA ASN A 994 -35.50 12.38 19.09
C ASN A 994 -35.53 12.27 17.55
N PRO A 995 -36.40 11.44 16.93
CA PRO A 995 -36.32 9.98 16.90
C PRO A 995 -36.42 9.44 15.44
N ILE A 996 -35.87 8.26 15.17
CA ILE A 996 -36.20 7.47 13.99
C ILE A 996 -37.09 6.31 14.41
N ASN A 997 -38.28 6.27 13.81
CA ASN A 997 -39.36 5.35 14.09
C ASN A 997 -38.97 3.91 13.70
N GLU A 998 -39.22 2.98 14.62
CA GLU A 998 -39.01 1.54 14.46
C GLU A 998 -40.04 0.96 13.47
N GLN A 999 -39.55 0.20 12.48
CA GLN A 999 -40.20 -1.05 12.09
C GLN A 999 -39.15 -2.16 12.06
N SER A 1000 -39.41 -3.14 12.91
CA SER A 1000 -38.60 -4.28 13.31
C SER A 1000 -38.53 -5.39 12.27
N GLY A 1001 -37.31 -5.88 12.00
CA GLY A 1001 -36.98 -7.16 11.37
C GLY A 1001 -35.59 -7.61 11.86
N PRO A 1002 -35.31 -8.93 11.99
CA PRO A 1002 -34.20 -9.42 12.81
C PRO A 1002 -32.83 -9.09 12.19
N LYS A 1003 -31.96 -8.46 12.99
CA LYS A 1003 -30.55 -8.22 12.66
C LYS A 1003 -29.80 -9.56 12.60
N ILE A 1004 -29.42 -9.95 11.39
CA ILE A 1004 -28.54 -11.10 11.12
C ILE A 1004 -27.09 -10.65 11.39
N LEU A 1005 -26.36 -11.43 12.19
CA LEU A 1005 -24.91 -11.31 12.34
C LEU A 1005 -24.24 -11.66 11.01
N VAL A 1006 -23.45 -10.72 10.49
CA VAL A 1006 -22.74 -10.79 9.21
C VAL A 1006 -21.66 -11.87 9.26
N SER A 1007 -21.62 -12.74 8.25
CA SER A 1007 -20.67 -13.84 8.10
C SER A 1007 -19.39 -13.36 7.40
N PRO A 1008 -18.20 -13.92 7.66
CA PRO A 1008 -16.98 -13.65 6.87
C PRO A 1008 -17.14 -13.87 5.36
N ILE A 1009 -18.12 -14.69 4.95
CA ILE A 1009 -18.53 -14.86 3.55
C ILE A 1009 -19.07 -13.55 2.96
N ASP A 1010 -19.72 -12.69 3.76
CA ASP A 1010 -20.25 -11.40 3.30
C ASP A 1010 -19.13 -10.35 3.11
N ILE A 1011 -17.96 -10.52 3.73
CA ILE A 1011 -16.78 -9.66 3.55
C ILE A 1011 -16.03 -10.01 2.25
N VAL A 1012 -15.91 -11.30 1.94
CA VAL A 1012 -15.33 -11.79 0.68
C VAL A 1012 -16.30 -11.56 -0.49
N LYS A 1013 -17.61 -11.71 -0.25
CA LYS A 1013 -18.64 -11.34 -1.21
C LYS A 1013 -18.70 -9.82 -1.41
N SER A 1014 -18.44 -9.01 -0.39
CA SER A 1014 -18.27 -7.54 -0.51
C SER A 1014 -17.04 -7.14 -1.32
N ALA A 1015 -15.95 -7.90 -1.26
CA ALA A 1015 -14.74 -7.65 -2.05
C ALA A 1015 -14.90 -8.07 -3.52
N ILE A 1016 -15.57 -9.19 -3.77
CA ILE A 1016 -15.88 -9.68 -5.13
C ILE A 1016 -17.03 -8.85 -5.76
N GLU A 1017 -18.04 -8.44 -4.97
CA GLU A 1017 -19.07 -7.48 -5.39
C GLU A 1017 -18.50 -6.07 -5.55
N HIS A 1018 -17.41 -5.66 -4.88
CA HIS A 1018 -16.73 -4.39 -5.17
C HIS A 1018 -15.96 -4.42 -6.51
N ILE A 1019 -15.36 -5.56 -6.87
CA ILE A 1019 -14.67 -5.75 -8.15
C ILE A 1019 -15.69 -5.92 -9.30
N ILE A 1020 -16.88 -6.44 -9.02
CA ILE A 1020 -17.99 -6.55 -10.01
C ILE A 1020 -18.84 -5.26 -10.05
N ALA A 1021 -18.98 -4.51 -8.95
CA ALA A 1021 -19.63 -3.19 -8.91
C ALA A 1021 -18.72 -2.07 -9.44
N SER A 1022 -17.38 -2.26 -9.50
CA SER A 1022 -16.50 -1.40 -10.29
C SER A 1022 -16.70 -1.56 -11.80
N VAL A 1023 -17.61 -2.45 -12.23
CA VAL A 1023 -18.07 -2.61 -13.61
C VAL A 1023 -19.56 -2.24 -13.79
N LYS A 1024 -20.36 -2.08 -12.73
CA LYS A 1024 -21.76 -1.57 -12.81
C LYS A 1024 -22.10 -0.70 -11.60
N GLY A 1025 -22.30 0.61 -11.85
CA GLY A 1025 -22.33 1.66 -10.83
C GLY A 1025 -23.47 1.64 -9.80
N GLY A 1026 -23.27 2.40 -8.71
CA GLY A 1026 -24.29 2.74 -7.71
C GLY A 1026 -23.80 3.58 -6.52
N ASN A 1027 -24.00 4.90 -6.61
CA ASN A 1027 -24.35 5.92 -5.59
C ASN A 1027 -23.58 6.03 -4.25
N ASN A 1028 -22.67 7.01 -4.17
CA ASN A 1028 -22.65 8.03 -3.11
C ASN A 1028 -21.98 9.30 -3.63
N ALA A 1029 -22.72 10.40 -3.65
CA ALA A 1029 -22.30 11.69 -4.18
C ALA A 1029 -21.70 12.56 -3.06
N SER A 1030 -20.39 12.78 -3.11
CA SER A 1030 -19.70 14.08 -2.95
C SER A 1030 -18.22 13.86 -2.63
N ASP A 1031 -17.35 14.53 -3.38
CA ASP A 1031 -15.90 14.72 -3.18
C ASP A 1031 -14.93 13.67 -3.75
N SER A 1032 -14.62 13.81 -5.05
CA SER A 1032 -13.32 13.40 -5.60
C SER A 1032 -13.00 14.20 -6.87
N ALA A 1033 -12.15 15.22 -6.74
CA ALA A 1033 -11.59 15.97 -7.86
C ALA A 1033 -10.63 15.07 -8.66
N GLY A 1034 -10.97 14.74 -9.91
CA GLY A 1034 -10.04 14.14 -10.87
C GLY A 1034 -10.63 13.15 -11.88
N TYR A 1035 -11.77 12.52 -11.59
CA TYR A 1035 -12.36 11.50 -12.48
C TYR A 1035 -13.62 12.02 -13.19
N PRO A 1036 -13.91 11.56 -14.42
CA PRO A 1036 -15.06 12.02 -15.16
C PRO A 1036 -16.32 11.39 -14.51
N PRO A 1037 -17.45 12.12 -14.37
CA PRO A 1037 -18.64 11.60 -13.70
C PRO A 1037 -19.15 10.29 -14.32
N PRO A 1038 -19.80 9.39 -13.57
CA PRO A 1038 -20.28 8.12 -14.12
C PRO A 1038 -21.17 8.32 -15.36
N ASN A 1039 -20.92 7.55 -16.43
CA ASN A 1039 -21.79 7.52 -17.60
C ASN A 1039 -23.09 6.80 -17.25
N MET A 1040 -24.23 7.45 -17.46
CA MET A 1040 -25.56 6.90 -17.19
C MET A 1040 -26.22 6.28 -18.43
N SER A 1041 -25.59 6.31 -19.60
CA SER A 1041 -26.08 5.63 -20.80
C SER A 1041 -25.95 4.10 -20.68
N PRO A 1042 -26.88 3.30 -21.28
CA PRO A 1042 -26.68 1.87 -21.43
C PRO A 1042 -25.43 1.55 -22.27
N ASP A 1043 -24.74 0.45 -21.97
CA ASP A 1043 -23.54 0.03 -22.70
C ASP A 1043 -23.80 -0.08 -24.21
N GLY A 1044 -22.97 0.58 -25.02
CA GLY A 1044 -23.08 0.61 -26.48
C GLY A 1044 -24.21 1.49 -27.05
N ALA A 1045 -24.86 2.32 -26.23
CA ALA A 1045 -25.91 3.23 -26.69
C ALA A 1045 -25.34 4.32 -27.60
N GLY A 1046 -25.81 4.39 -28.85
CA GLY A 1046 -25.61 5.57 -29.70
C GLY A 1046 -26.48 6.75 -29.25
N ARG A 1047 -26.34 7.91 -29.91
CA ARG A 1047 -26.95 9.20 -29.49
C ARG A 1047 -28.41 9.14 -29.06
N GLN A 1048 -29.24 8.38 -29.78
CA GLN A 1048 -30.65 8.28 -29.46
C GLN A 1048 -30.94 7.44 -28.20
N GLY A 1049 -30.10 6.44 -27.91
CA GLY A 1049 -30.17 5.64 -26.69
C GLY A 1049 -29.83 6.46 -25.45
N ALA A 1050 -28.72 7.21 -25.50
CA ALA A 1050 -28.29 8.12 -24.44
C ALA A 1050 -29.33 9.22 -24.16
N PHE A 1051 -29.87 9.85 -25.20
CA PHE A 1051 -30.90 10.88 -25.05
C PHE A 1051 -32.20 10.34 -24.44
N ASN A 1052 -32.59 9.11 -24.80
CA ASN A 1052 -33.77 8.46 -24.23
C ASN A 1052 -33.56 8.10 -22.76
N GLU A 1053 -32.34 7.70 -22.36
CA GLU A 1053 -32.03 7.45 -20.96
C GLU A 1053 -32.04 8.74 -20.13
N ALA A 1054 -31.46 9.82 -20.66
CA ALA A 1054 -31.53 11.15 -20.05
C ALA A 1054 -32.98 11.62 -19.80
N LYS A 1055 -33.87 11.33 -20.74
CA LYS A 1055 -35.31 11.59 -20.57
C LYS A 1055 -35.92 10.75 -19.44
N ARG A 1056 -35.67 9.44 -19.40
CA ARG A 1056 -36.22 8.54 -18.37
C ARG A 1056 -35.80 8.96 -16.96
N GLN A 1057 -34.51 9.26 -16.77
CA GLN A 1057 -33.96 9.69 -15.48
C GLN A 1057 -34.52 11.02 -14.97
N ASN A 1058 -35.08 11.83 -15.87
CA ASN A 1058 -35.69 13.13 -15.54
C ASN A 1058 -37.23 13.11 -15.65
N GLY A 1059 -37.85 11.93 -15.69
CA GLY A 1059 -39.30 11.79 -15.71
C GLY A 1059 -39.97 12.30 -17.00
N ILE A 1060 -39.21 12.44 -18.09
CA ILE A 1060 -39.72 12.82 -19.40
C ILE A 1060 -40.07 11.53 -20.17
N PRO A 1061 -41.32 11.33 -20.62
CA PRO A 1061 -41.66 10.25 -21.53
C PRO A 1061 -40.77 10.27 -22.78
N VAL A 1062 -40.17 9.13 -23.15
CA VAL A 1062 -39.25 9.06 -24.30
C VAL A 1062 -39.88 9.52 -25.62
N SER A 1063 -41.21 9.37 -25.75
CA SER A 1063 -42.01 9.85 -26.88
C SER A 1063 -42.30 11.36 -26.87
N GLN A 1064 -42.09 12.05 -25.74
CA GLN A 1064 -42.33 13.49 -25.64
C GLN A 1064 -41.30 14.26 -26.46
N GLN A 1065 -41.77 15.15 -27.35
CA GLN A 1065 -40.93 16.07 -28.10
C GLN A 1065 -40.52 17.27 -27.22
N PRO A 1066 -39.33 17.86 -27.42
CA PRO A 1066 -38.93 19.05 -26.68
C PRO A 1066 -39.89 20.20 -26.96
N SER A 1067 -40.29 20.90 -25.90
CA SER A 1067 -41.13 22.09 -25.96
C SER A 1067 -40.37 23.26 -26.60
N ASN A 1068 -39.05 23.35 -26.40
CA ASN A 1068 -38.16 24.28 -27.10
C ASN A 1068 -36.77 23.65 -27.31
N VAL A 1069 -36.05 24.12 -28.33
CA VAL A 1069 -34.65 23.74 -28.58
C VAL A 1069 -33.82 25.00 -28.75
N TYR A 1070 -32.74 25.11 -27.98
CA TYR A 1070 -31.82 26.24 -28.01
C TYR A 1070 -30.44 25.80 -28.49
N PRO A 1071 -29.61 26.71 -29.07
CA PRO A 1071 -28.19 26.44 -29.28
C PRO A 1071 -27.50 26.13 -27.95
N ASN A 1072 -26.58 25.17 -27.93
CA ASN A 1072 -25.82 24.87 -26.73
C ASN A 1072 -24.80 25.98 -26.44
N THR A 1073 -24.66 26.34 -25.17
CA THR A 1073 -23.71 27.33 -24.68
C THR A 1073 -22.93 26.82 -23.48
N ASP A 1074 -21.65 27.16 -23.38
CA ASP A 1074 -20.81 26.83 -22.23
C ASP A 1074 -21.27 27.57 -20.95
N ARG A 1075 -20.69 27.25 -19.80
CA ARG A 1075 -21.01 27.91 -18.51
C ARG A 1075 -20.69 29.43 -18.49
N ARG A 1076 -20.01 29.96 -19.51
CA ARG A 1076 -19.66 31.37 -19.69
C ARG A 1076 -20.53 32.06 -20.76
N GLY A 1077 -21.47 31.34 -21.38
CA GLY A 1077 -22.43 31.84 -22.37
C GLY A 1077 -21.96 31.77 -23.83
N ASN A 1078 -20.82 31.13 -24.13
CA ASN A 1078 -20.32 31.03 -25.51
C ASN A 1078 -20.98 29.86 -26.26
N PRO A 1079 -21.34 30.00 -27.55
CA PRO A 1079 -21.89 28.91 -28.34
C PRO A 1079 -20.92 27.73 -28.47
N GLN A 1080 -21.43 26.51 -28.30
CA GLN A 1080 -20.68 25.26 -28.47
C GLN A 1080 -21.48 24.26 -29.30
N PRO A 1081 -20.83 23.28 -29.97
CA PRO A 1081 -21.53 22.30 -30.79
C PRO A 1081 -22.59 21.50 -30.00
N GLY A 1082 -23.82 21.47 -30.53
CA GLY A 1082 -24.96 20.75 -29.97
C GLY A 1082 -26.13 21.66 -29.59
N TYR A 1083 -27.09 21.14 -28.83
CA TYR A 1083 -28.35 21.81 -28.49
C TYR A 1083 -28.75 21.65 -27.02
N ILE A 1084 -29.60 22.55 -26.52
CA ILE A 1084 -30.31 22.38 -25.24
C ILE A 1084 -31.78 22.09 -25.56
N TYR A 1085 -32.25 20.91 -25.15
CA TYR A 1085 -33.61 20.44 -25.32
C TYR A 1085 -34.42 20.69 -24.05
N GLU A 1086 -35.40 21.59 -24.11
CA GLU A 1086 -36.28 21.91 -22.98
C GLU A 1086 -37.59 21.13 -23.08
N PHE A 1087 -38.01 20.51 -21.99
CA PHE A 1087 -39.25 19.76 -21.84
C PHE A 1087 -40.06 20.34 -20.69
N THR A 1088 -41.36 20.54 -20.91
CA THR A 1088 -42.29 20.83 -19.82
C THR A 1088 -42.82 19.53 -19.25
N VAL A 1089 -42.62 19.28 -17.95
CA VAL A 1089 -43.06 18.07 -17.24
C VAL A 1089 -43.79 18.44 -15.93
N PRO A 1090 -44.65 17.56 -15.38
CA PRO A 1090 -45.31 17.81 -14.10
C PRO A 1090 -44.33 17.94 -12.92
N ALA A 1091 -44.59 18.88 -12.00
CA ALA A 1091 -43.80 19.07 -10.78
C ALA A 1091 -44.31 18.20 -9.61
N PRO A 1092 -43.44 17.69 -8.72
CA PRO A 1092 -43.81 16.77 -7.61
C PRO A 1092 -44.78 17.34 -6.55
N GLY A 1093 -45.19 18.60 -6.64
CA GLY A 1093 -46.17 19.26 -5.75
C GLY A 1093 -47.37 19.87 -6.47
N GLY A 1094 -47.57 19.56 -7.77
CA GLY A 1094 -48.56 20.19 -8.64
C GLY A 1094 -48.01 21.38 -9.43
N GLY A 1095 -48.44 21.52 -10.69
CA GLY A 1095 -47.91 22.51 -11.65
C GLY A 1095 -46.94 21.91 -12.68
N GLU A 1096 -46.45 22.75 -13.59
CA GLU A 1096 -45.48 22.37 -14.63
C GLU A 1096 -44.08 22.91 -14.29
N GLN A 1097 -43.04 22.11 -14.55
CA GLN A 1097 -41.65 22.50 -14.44
C GLN A 1097 -40.93 22.28 -15.78
N LYS A 1098 -39.89 23.08 -16.04
CA LYS A 1098 -39.05 22.96 -17.23
C LYS A 1098 -37.80 22.17 -16.91
N VAL A 1099 -37.57 21.09 -17.65
CA VAL A 1099 -36.36 20.26 -17.57
C VAL A 1099 -35.57 20.45 -18.86
N ARG A 1100 -34.27 20.71 -18.74
CA ARG A 1100 -33.38 20.92 -19.89
C ARG A 1100 -32.33 19.84 -19.96
N ILE A 1101 -32.24 19.17 -21.11
CA ILE A 1101 -31.16 18.23 -21.42
C ILE A 1101 -30.23 18.91 -22.43
N ARG A 1102 -28.97 19.11 -22.05
CA ARG A 1102 -27.92 19.72 -22.87
C ARG A 1102 -27.19 18.64 -23.66
N ASP A 1103 -26.80 18.94 -24.88
CA ASP A 1103 -26.05 18.07 -25.77
C ASP A 1103 -24.69 18.68 -26.08
N ASP A 1104 -23.64 18.16 -25.45
CA ASP A 1104 -22.25 18.58 -25.63
C ASP A 1104 -21.61 17.71 -26.73
N ALA A 1105 -22.05 17.92 -27.97
CA ALA A 1105 -21.80 17.02 -29.10
C ALA A 1105 -20.32 16.94 -29.54
N ALA A 1106 -19.49 17.88 -29.11
CA ALA A 1106 -18.04 17.86 -29.36
C ALA A 1106 -17.22 17.24 -28.22
N GLY A 1107 -17.85 16.92 -27.09
CA GLY A 1107 -17.17 16.47 -25.88
C GLY A 1107 -16.24 17.53 -25.28
N HIS A 1108 -15.32 17.09 -24.42
CA HIS A 1108 -14.30 17.92 -23.79
C HIS A 1108 -12.92 17.24 -23.90
N PHE A 1109 -11.92 18.02 -24.29
CA PHE A 1109 -10.53 17.56 -24.42
C PHE A 1109 -9.57 18.54 -23.75
N PHE A 1110 -8.84 18.07 -22.74
CA PHE A 1110 -7.93 18.83 -21.89
C PHE A 1110 -6.45 18.44 -22.08
N GLY A 1111 -6.15 17.49 -22.96
CA GLY A 1111 -4.80 17.03 -23.30
C GLY A 1111 -4.69 15.50 -23.29
N ASP A 1112 -3.68 14.92 -23.93
CA ASP A 1112 -3.53 13.46 -24.03
C ASP A 1112 -3.37 12.83 -22.63
N GLY A 1113 -4.24 11.86 -22.31
CA GLY A 1113 -4.21 11.12 -21.04
C GLY A 1113 -4.89 11.83 -19.86
N ASP A 1114 -5.51 13.00 -20.05
CA ASP A 1114 -6.29 13.65 -19.00
C ASP A 1114 -7.58 12.87 -18.72
N ALA A 1115 -7.77 12.45 -17.46
CA ALA A 1115 -8.93 11.68 -17.03
C ALA A 1115 -10.27 12.45 -17.20
N GLN A 1116 -10.24 13.77 -17.36
CA GLN A 1116 -11.44 14.58 -17.63
C GLN A 1116 -11.84 14.60 -19.11
N ASN A 1117 -11.04 14.03 -20.02
CA ASN A 1117 -11.42 13.90 -21.42
C ASN A 1117 -12.67 13.05 -21.57
N ARG A 1118 -13.66 13.56 -22.32
CA ARG A 1118 -14.92 12.87 -22.56
C ARG A 1118 -15.41 13.11 -23.98
N GLY A 1119 -15.91 12.06 -24.62
CA GLY A 1119 -16.53 12.13 -25.95
C GLY A 1119 -17.89 12.88 -25.94
N PRO A 1120 -18.63 12.83 -27.07
CA PRO A 1120 -19.97 13.40 -27.15
C PRO A 1120 -20.91 12.84 -26.08
N HIS A 1121 -21.68 13.70 -25.42
CA HIS A 1121 -22.56 13.28 -24.34
C HIS A 1121 -23.69 14.28 -24.09
N PHE A 1122 -24.74 13.84 -23.39
CA PHE A 1122 -25.80 14.71 -22.87
C PHE A 1122 -25.64 14.97 -21.38
N ASN A 1123 -26.09 16.14 -20.92
CA ASN A 1123 -26.15 16.50 -19.50
C ASN A 1123 -27.57 16.85 -19.10
N ASP A 1124 -28.03 16.32 -17.96
CA ASP A 1124 -29.31 16.71 -17.37
C ASP A 1124 -29.16 17.84 -16.33
N PRO A 1125 -30.25 18.39 -15.76
CA PRO A 1125 -30.17 19.48 -14.78
C PRO A 1125 -29.48 19.11 -13.45
N LYS A 1126 -29.23 17.83 -13.19
CA LYS A 1126 -28.49 17.33 -12.02
C LYS A 1126 -26.99 17.15 -12.33
N ASP A 1127 -26.53 17.62 -13.50
CA ASP A 1127 -25.17 17.42 -14.03
C ASP A 1127 -24.81 15.92 -14.18
N ASN A 1128 -25.79 15.04 -14.41
CA ASN A 1128 -25.51 13.66 -14.81
C ASN A 1128 -25.12 13.61 -16.28
N HIS A 1129 -24.20 12.71 -16.65
CA HIS A 1129 -23.66 12.58 -18.01
C HIS A 1129 -24.16 11.31 -18.70
N TYR A 1130 -24.54 11.41 -19.98
CA TYR A 1130 -25.05 10.32 -20.81
C TYR A 1130 -24.26 10.28 -22.14
N ASP A 1131 -23.21 9.45 -22.19
CA ASP A 1131 -22.27 9.39 -23.32
C ASP A 1131 -22.85 8.61 -24.50
N TYR A 1132 -22.42 8.94 -25.72
CA TYR A 1132 -22.93 8.30 -26.94
C TYR A 1132 -22.00 8.27 -28.17
#